data_AF-A0A9Q0DZX7-F1
#
_entry.id   AF-A0A9Q0DZX7-F1
#
_cell.length_a   1.000
_cell.length_b   1.000
_cell.length_c   1.000
_cell.angle_alpha   90.00
_cell.angle_beta   90.00
_cell.angle_gamma   90.00
#
_symmetry.space_group_name_H-M   'P 1'
#
loop_
_entity.id
_entity.type
_entity.pdbx_description
1 polymer ?
#
loop_
_entity_poly.entity_id
_entity_poly.type
_entity_poly.pdbx_seq_one_letter_code
_entity_poly.pdbx_strand_id
1 'polypeptide(L)'
;MSKSEWAHTCVGIIAGVDLGSRINNRAHRTNEIDWQRLIVRRGQPFSLTVHCSSPLASDLELALLLKQDKITGDIVIRQRTAEGSDDKWWLRQQRAQDEVLLTVYSPARAAIGQYRLAFEDNVMDICFEILDRSKPALSNPSEDMSQRWDPAYISRVVVAMVNANDDAGVLVGKWQKPYTGGVVPTQWMSSVPILERWSRSKTGVKYGQCWVFSAVACTVLRCLGIPTRCITNFDSAHDTDGNVSIDRIFDVHKQQVDSHDSIWNFHCWIESYMQREDLSEGYGGWQVLDPTPQERSSGMFRCGPCPVKAIKEGELSVKYDAPFIFAEVNADVVNWEVRPDGQRKKLSSNSTQVGVNISTKSPYGDEREDVTLQYKYPEVTEVAPQTGDVQLKIKYASPVFGTDFDVIYELENTGGAEVRCKLNMVSKAVTYNSVHLGECQSSTVNVVVPAHKVHREVVRLLYEQYASCVSEHNVIRVIGVAQVSGRDQSILKMVNIPLSKPEITIKIPGWVILNQRITTTISFTNPLPVPLQQGVFTVEGAGLVSSKEIRIPGRIGPGQRVSVQLTFMPMRQGMRKFLVDFDSDRLQDVKGVATVVVHKTSPLFTSMLPNLRQRYGNVFSLFFGNRPAVILNGTKAIREAFISKANDFAGRPDELLLSNLTEGKGVIMANHGPSWRDHRRFALMTLRNFGLGKQSMEDRILGEVEHVAAELEKSNGKPMNPQILFHNASCDIICSIMYGTRYEYDHHFFQAMIQMMAECSKIANGPWGMVGLTLKVMNDHSYVKGHVKGIVAEHRASRIPKQPRDVIDSYLDQMDKREKSGLFDEEQMLATLLDLLFAGTDTTSNTICFAVFYLTTHPDIQVRCQREIDNVLEGKERASFEDKDRMPFMQAVIHESQRFCSTLPLSVYHATTKDTELQGYRIPKGTLVIQNLSSVLYEEGQWKFPHEFNPDNFLNDQGELQQPEAFMPFSVGPRMCLGEGLARMELFLVLVTLLRRFQFIWPEDVGPPDFTPLFGVTQAPKPFSMVFRPRDSHT
;
A
#
# COMPACT_ATOMS: atom_id res chain seq x y z
N MET A 1 58.97 -3.09 -18.77
CA MET A 1 57.97 -2.06 -19.09
C MET A 1 57.82 -1.12 -17.92
N SER A 2 57.79 0.18 -18.17
CA SER A 2 57.76 1.25 -17.16
C SER A 2 56.38 1.91 -17.08
N LYS A 3 56.14 2.69 -16.00
CA LYS A 3 54.88 3.43 -15.78
C LYS A 3 54.50 4.41 -16.91
N SER A 4 55.41 4.69 -17.86
CA SER A 4 55.20 5.54 -19.02
C SER A 4 54.41 4.90 -20.17
N GLU A 5 54.38 3.56 -20.27
CA GLU A 5 53.84 2.87 -21.46
C GLU A 5 52.30 2.68 -21.43
N TRP A 6 51.64 2.93 -20.29
CA TRP A 6 50.18 2.80 -20.14
C TRP A 6 49.40 4.12 -20.37
N ALA A 7 50.08 5.23 -20.68
CA ALA A 7 49.50 6.58 -20.62
C ALA A 7 48.96 7.14 -21.96
N HIS A 8 49.05 6.41 -23.08
CA HIS A 8 48.93 7.00 -24.42
C HIS A 8 47.93 6.33 -25.40
N THR A 9 46.96 5.54 -24.92
CA THR A 9 46.01 4.82 -25.82
C THR A 9 44.51 5.01 -25.52
N CYS A 10 44.12 5.90 -24.60
CA CYS A 10 42.70 6.16 -24.29
C CYS A 10 42.30 7.65 -24.23
N VAL A 11 43.23 8.59 -24.47
CA VAL A 11 42.88 10.02 -24.59
C VAL A 11 42.30 10.28 -25.98
N GLY A 12 40.97 10.31 -26.08
CA GLY A 12 40.23 10.63 -27.31
C GLY A 12 39.18 9.60 -27.74
N ILE A 13 39.24 8.36 -27.22
CA ILE A 13 38.27 7.30 -27.58
C ILE A 13 36.98 7.41 -26.77
N ILE A 14 37.03 7.67 -25.46
CA ILE A 14 35.81 7.80 -24.64
C ILE A 14 35.24 9.21 -24.81
N ALA A 15 34.01 9.29 -25.31
CA ALA A 15 33.25 10.53 -25.51
C ALA A 15 32.37 10.89 -24.29
N GLY A 16 31.92 9.88 -23.52
CA GLY A 16 31.13 10.07 -22.31
C GLY A 16 30.82 8.78 -21.57
N VAL A 17 30.20 8.88 -20.40
CA VAL A 17 29.71 7.73 -19.62
C VAL A 17 28.33 8.04 -19.08
N ASP A 18 27.30 7.28 -19.47
CA ASP A 18 26.03 7.22 -18.75
C ASP A 18 26.13 6.17 -17.64
N LEU A 19 25.87 6.59 -16.40
CA LEU A 19 25.83 5.70 -15.23
C LEU A 19 24.53 4.89 -15.15
N GLY A 20 23.56 5.09 -16.06
CA GLY A 20 22.30 4.37 -16.10
C GLY A 20 21.43 4.61 -14.86
N SER A 21 21.68 5.70 -14.11
CA SER A 21 21.21 5.91 -12.73
C SER A 21 19.72 5.64 -12.54
N ARG A 22 18.86 6.03 -13.49
CA ARG A 22 17.40 5.82 -13.40
C ARG A 22 16.99 4.34 -13.49
N ILE A 23 17.72 3.53 -14.26
CA ILE A 23 17.45 2.10 -14.43
C ILE A 23 18.06 1.35 -13.24
N ASN A 24 19.35 1.61 -12.96
CA ASN A 24 20.07 0.98 -11.84
C ASN A 24 19.39 1.29 -10.50
N ASN A 25 19.10 2.55 -10.18
CA ASN A 25 18.51 2.89 -8.88
C ASN A 25 17.09 2.29 -8.72
N ARG A 26 16.36 2.05 -9.81
CA ARG A 26 15.08 1.32 -9.76
C ARG A 26 15.29 -0.17 -9.47
N ALA A 27 16.26 -0.81 -10.14
CA ALA A 27 16.60 -2.21 -9.91
C ALA A 27 17.17 -2.47 -8.50
N HIS A 28 17.97 -1.54 -7.98
CA HIS A 28 18.56 -1.59 -6.63
C HIS A 28 17.64 -1.08 -5.52
N ARG A 29 16.42 -0.61 -5.82
CA ARG A 29 15.48 -0.05 -4.83
C ARG A 29 16.10 1.12 -4.03
N THR A 30 16.69 2.06 -4.76
CA THR A 30 17.40 3.27 -4.26
C THR A 30 16.93 4.56 -4.95
N ASN A 31 16.04 4.47 -5.95
CA ASN A 31 15.50 5.63 -6.67
C ASN A 31 14.69 6.60 -5.80
N GLU A 32 14.29 6.21 -4.58
CA GLU A 32 13.66 7.12 -3.62
C GLU A 32 14.68 7.98 -2.84
N ILE A 33 15.98 7.73 -3.03
CA ILE A 33 17.09 8.54 -2.50
C ILE A 33 17.50 9.58 -3.54
N ASP A 34 17.81 9.15 -4.77
CA ASP A 34 18.31 10.02 -5.86
C ASP A 34 17.91 9.44 -7.25
N TRP A 35 17.76 10.32 -8.25
CA TRP A 35 17.45 9.99 -9.65
C TRP A 35 18.55 10.38 -10.64
N GLN A 36 19.55 11.16 -10.19
CA GLN A 36 20.67 11.64 -10.98
C GLN A 36 21.94 10.87 -10.60
N ARG A 37 22.26 10.77 -9.29
CA ARG A 37 23.35 9.91 -8.82
C ARG A 37 23.05 8.43 -9.02
N LEU A 38 24.07 7.65 -9.35
CA LEU A 38 24.03 6.20 -9.27
C LEU A 38 24.18 5.75 -7.82
N ILE A 39 23.18 5.03 -7.28
CA ILE A 39 23.18 4.50 -5.92
C ILE A 39 22.82 3.01 -6.01
N VAL A 40 23.77 2.14 -5.71
CA VAL A 40 23.66 0.68 -5.92
C VAL A 40 23.81 -0.09 -4.62
N ARG A 41 23.31 -1.33 -4.60
CA ARG A 41 23.45 -2.25 -3.45
C ARG A 41 24.47 -3.34 -3.77
N ARG A 42 25.34 -3.63 -2.79
CA ARG A 42 26.36 -4.67 -2.87
C ARG A 42 25.76 -6.06 -3.11
N GLY A 43 26.45 -6.93 -3.84
CA GLY A 43 25.97 -8.28 -4.20
C GLY A 43 24.98 -8.31 -5.37
N GLN A 44 24.61 -7.15 -5.92
CA GLN A 44 23.74 -7.03 -7.10
C GLN A 44 24.51 -6.30 -8.22
N PRO A 45 24.36 -6.72 -9.49
CA PRO A 45 25.02 -6.05 -10.62
C PRO A 45 24.30 -4.78 -11.06
N PHE A 46 25.07 -3.83 -11.59
CA PHE A 46 24.59 -2.59 -12.23
C PHE A 46 25.25 -2.40 -13.59
N SER A 47 24.60 -1.70 -14.52
CA SER A 47 25.11 -1.50 -15.89
C SER A 47 25.30 -0.02 -16.21
N LEU A 48 26.46 0.34 -16.73
CA LEU A 48 26.80 1.68 -17.21
C LEU A 48 27.29 1.64 -18.65
N THR A 49 26.98 2.67 -19.42
CA THR A 49 27.32 2.76 -20.85
C THR A 49 28.48 3.72 -21.03
N VAL A 50 29.57 3.24 -21.62
CA VAL A 50 30.69 4.07 -22.07
C VAL A 50 30.45 4.37 -23.56
N HIS A 51 30.20 5.64 -23.88
CA HIS A 51 30.06 6.11 -25.26
C HIS A 51 31.44 6.43 -25.81
N CYS A 52 31.75 5.95 -27.01
CA CYS A 52 33.03 6.13 -27.67
C CYS A 52 32.90 7.00 -28.93
N SER A 53 33.92 7.81 -29.21
CA SER A 53 34.03 8.62 -30.43
C SER A 53 34.30 7.79 -31.70
N SER A 54 34.74 6.54 -31.51
CA SER A 54 34.92 5.53 -32.55
C SER A 54 34.76 4.11 -31.95
N PRO A 55 34.41 3.09 -32.75
CA PRO A 55 34.27 1.72 -32.25
C PRO A 55 35.52 1.20 -31.56
N LEU A 56 35.38 0.68 -30.34
CA LEU A 56 36.51 0.20 -29.54
C LEU A 56 37.16 -1.03 -30.19
N ALA A 57 38.45 -0.92 -30.54
CA ALA A 57 39.23 -1.96 -31.20
C ALA A 57 39.21 -3.30 -30.44
N SER A 58 39.22 -4.42 -31.19
CA SER A 58 38.95 -5.77 -30.66
C SER A 58 39.92 -6.26 -29.60
N ASP A 59 41.12 -5.69 -29.56
CA ASP A 59 42.24 -5.98 -28.65
C ASP A 59 42.24 -5.11 -27.36
N LEU A 60 41.43 -4.04 -27.31
CA LEU A 60 41.33 -3.16 -26.14
C LEU A 60 40.23 -3.63 -25.17
N GLU A 61 40.59 -3.85 -23.90
CA GLU A 61 39.65 -4.09 -22.79
C GLU A 61 39.45 -2.83 -21.94
N LEU A 62 38.24 -2.61 -21.41
CA LEU A 62 37.99 -1.57 -20.42
C LEU A 62 38.12 -2.13 -18.99
N ALA A 63 39.01 -1.53 -18.20
CA ALA A 63 39.10 -1.76 -16.76
C ALA A 63 38.50 -0.56 -16.00
N LEU A 64 37.62 -0.83 -15.03
CA LEU A 64 36.97 0.21 -14.23
C LEU A 64 37.69 0.33 -12.88
N LEU A 65 38.12 1.53 -12.55
CA LEU A 65 38.99 1.79 -11.40
C LEU A 65 38.21 2.57 -10.33
N LEU A 66 37.76 1.85 -9.28
CA LEU A 66 37.08 2.48 -8.15
C LEU A 66 38.10 3.05 -7.17
N LYS A 67 37.98 4.34 -6.88
CA LYS A 67 38.66 5.02 -5.77
C LYS A 67 37.67 5.30 -4.64
N GLN A 68 38.15 5.10 -3.41
CA GLN A 68 37.44 5.37 -2.16
C GLN A 68 38.40 6.17 -1.28
N ASP A 69 38.00 7.38 -0.86
CA ASP A 69 38.89 8.50 -0.51
C ASP A 69 39.84 8.30 0.69
N LYS A 70 39.71 7.18 1.41
CA LYS A 70 40.43 6.85 2.65
C LYS A 70 41.20 5.53 2.59
N ILE A 71 41.25 4.84 1.44
CA ILE A 71 41.97 3.55 1.29
C ILE A 71 43.24 3.74 0.45
N THR A 72 44.37 3.22 0.94
CA THR A 72 45.62 3.12 0.17
C THR A 72 45.60 1.94 -0.80
N GLY A 73 44.79 2.04 -1.86
CA GLY A 73 44.73 1.05 -2.93
C GLY A 73 43.59 1.29 -3.92
N ASP A 74 43.89 1.26 -5.21
CA ASP A 74 42.89 1.38 -6.28
C ASP A 74 42.23 0.02 -6.53
N ILE A 75 40.89 -0.06 -6.48
CA ILE A 75 40.15 -1.28 -6.81
C ILE A 75 40.02 -1.36 -8.33
N VAL A 76 40.89 -2.15 -8.96
CA VAL A 76 40.92 -2.35 -10.41
C VAL A 76 40.00 -3.50 -10.82
N ILE A 77 38.78 -3.16 -11.26
CA ILE A 77 37.80 -4.09 -11.81
C ILE A 77 38.17 -4.40 -13.26
N ARG A 78 38.25 -5.68 -13.60
CA ARG A 78 38.60 -6.16 -14.95
C ARG A 78 37.48 -7.02 -15.54
N GLN A 79 37.48 -7.11 -16.87
CA GLN A 79 36.59 -8.00 -17.62
C GLN A 79 36.81 -9.46 -17.22
N ARG A 80 35.74 -10.26 -17.23
CA ARG A 80 35.80 -11.73 -17.18
C ARG A 80 34.87 -12.34 -18.24
N THR A 81 35.28 -13.51 -18.75
CA THR A 81 34.55 -14.32 -19.73
C THR A 81 33.66 -15.40 -19.10
N ALA A 82 33.86 -15.68 -17.81
CA ALA A 82 33.03 -16.56 -16.98
C ALA A 82 32.72 -15.85 -15.65
N GLU A 83 31.76 -16.39 -14.90
CA GLU A 83 31.32 -15.79 -13.63
C GLU A 83 32.46 -15.74 -12.62
N GLY A 84 32.57 -14.61 -11.91
CA GLY A 84 33.54 -14.41 -10.84
C GLY A 84 33.08 -15.05 -9.54
N SER A 85 34.03 -15.41 -8.67
CA SER A 85 33.73 -15.82 -7.29
C SER A 85 33.04 -14.67 -6.54
N ASP A 86 31.98 -14.97 -5.79
CA ASP A 86 31.07 -13.99 -5.16
C ASP A 86 31.75 -12.95 -4.24
N ASP A 87 32.94 -13.24 -3.73
CA ASP A 87 33.75 -12.34 -2.89
C ASP A 87 34.57 -11.28 -3.65
N LYS A 88 34.52 -11.23 -4.99
CA LYS A 88 35.37 -10.30 -5.79
C LYS A 88 34.58 -9.44 -6.76
N TRP A 89 35.00 -8.18 -6.90
CA TRP A 89 34.54 -7.28 -7.95
C TRP A 89 35.01 -7.79 -9.33
N TRP A 90 34.11 -7.78 -10.32
CA TRP A 90 34.41 -8.06 -11.73
C TRP A 90 33.44 -7.31 -12.65
N LEU A 91 33.71 -7.26 -13.96
CA LEU A 91 32.76 -6.70 -14.92
C LEU A 91 32.58 -7.59 -16.15
N ARG A 92 31.41 -7.46 -16.79
CA ARG A 92 31.03 -8.08 -18.05
C ARG A 92 30.88 -6.96 -19.10
N GLN A 93 31.70 -7.00 -20.15
CA GLN A 93 31.68 -6.01 -21.23
C GLN A 93 30.85 -6.55 -22.41
N GLN A 94 29.93 -5.73 -22.92
CA GLN A 94 29.19 -5.96 -24.17
C GLN A 94 29.41 -4.75 -25.10
N ARG A 95 29.63 -4.98 -26.39
CA ARG A 95 29.96 -3.93 -27.38
C ARG A 95 28.82 -3.76 -28.38
N ALA A 96 28.44 -2.54 -28.70
CA ALA A 96 27.40 -2.22 -29.69
C ALA A 96 27.79 -0.95 -30.46
N GLN A 97 28.37 -1.11 -31.66
CA GLN A 97 28.85 -0.03 -32.54
C GLN A 97 29.80 0.96 -31.83
N ASP A 98 29.31 2.14 -31.45
CA ASP A 98 29.98 3.24 -30.76
C ASP A 98 29.78 3.23 -29.23
N GLU A 99 28.96 2.31 -28.70
CA GLU A 99 28.72 2.16 -27.25
C GLU A 99 29.31 0.86 -26.68
N VAL A 100 29.74 0.92 -25.42
CA VAL A 100 30.24 -0.22 -24.65
C VAL A 100 29.51 -0.29 -23.31
N LEU A 101 28.62 -1.29 -23.18
CA LEU A 101 27.88 -1.57 -21.97
C LEU A 101 28.75 -2.38 -20.99
N LEU A 102 29.08 -1.78 -19.85
CA LEU A 102 29.81 -2.42 -18.76
C LEU A 102 28.84 -2.78 -17.63
N THR A 103 28.58 -4.06 -17.45
CA THR A 103 27.82 -4.55 -16.29
C THR A 103 28.81 -4.94 -15.19
N VAL A 104 28.81 -4.16 -14.10
CA VAL A 104 29.72 -4.30 -12.97
C VAL A 104 29.07 -5.15 -11.88
N TYR A 105 29.81 -6.13 -11.39
CA TYR A 105 29.41 -7.06 -10.33
C TYR A 105 30.15 -6.68 -9.06
N SER A 106 29.38 -6.32 -8.03
CA SER A 106 29.90 -6.02 -6.69
C SER A 106 29.75 -7.25 -5.79
N PRO A 107 30.76 -7.60 -4.97
CA PRO A 107 30.64 -8.74 -4.08
C PRO A 107 29.67 -8.44 -2.94
N ALA A 108 28.98 -9.47 -2.43
CA ALA A 108 28.01 -9.31 -1.33
C ALA A 108 28.64 -8.74 -0.05
N ARG A 109 29.96 -8.93 0.14
CA ARG A 109 30.76 -8.43 1.26
C ARG A 109 31.47 -7.08 0.97
N ALA A 110 31.12 -6.35 -0.09
CA ALA A 110 31.73 -5.04 -0.37
C ALA A 110 31.50 -4.05 0.79
N ALA A 111 32.50 -3.21 1.09
CA ALA A 111 32.36 -2.12 2.06
C ALA A 111 31.31 -1.09 1.58
N ILE A 112 30.53 -0.53 2.52
CA ILE A 112 29.60 0.56 2.19
C ILE A 112 30.29 1.92 2.30
N GLY A 113 30.02 2.82 1.35
CA GLY A 113 30.64 4.15 1.30
C GLY A 113 30.45 4.82 -0.05
N GLN A 114 30.92 6.07 -0.16
CA GLN A 114 30.97 6.79 -1.42
C GLN A 114 32.20 6.34 -2.24
N TYR A 115 31.94 5.86 -3.46
CA TYR A 115 32.94 5.67 -4.52
C TYR A 115 32.84 6.85 -5.50
N ARG A 116 33.97 7.35 -6.04
CA ARG A 116 33.99 8.65 -6.75
C ARG A 116 33.33 8.70 -8.15
N LEU A 117 32.02 8.94 -8.18
CA LEU A 117 31.27 9.79 -9.12
C LEU A 117 30.04 10.38 -8.36
N ALA A 118 29.68 11.67 -8.52
CA ALA A 118 28.67 12.40 -7.71
C ALA A 118 28.07 13.60 -8.50
N PHE A 119 27.06 14.40 -8.08
CA PHE A 119 26.30 14.68 -6.82
C PHE A 119 24.78 14.82 -7.18
N GLU A 120 23.75 15.10 -6.35
CA GLU A 120 23.50 15.35 -4.91
C GLU A 120 21.98 15.04 -4.64
N ASP A 121 21.55 14.33 -3.59
CA ASP A 121 20.87 14.96 -2.42
C ASP A 121 21.11 14.25 -1.06
N ASN A 122 20.91 14.98 0.06
CA ASN A 122 21.83 15.10 1.19
C ASN A 122 21.78 14.02 2.30
N VAL A 123 20.64 13.37 2.57
CA VAL A 123 20.49 12.58 3.83
C VAL A 123 21.46 11.39 3.89
N MET A 124 21.76 10.76 2.75
CA MET A 124 22.70 9.65 2.67
C MET A 124 24.15 10.10 2.94
N ASP A 125 24.53 11.29 2.47
CA ASP A 125 25.87 11.85 2.72
C ASP A 125 26.05 12.19 4.20
N ILE A 126 25.00 12.68 4.88
CA ILE A 126 25.00 12.88 6.33
C ILE A 126 25.17 11.55 7.08
N CYS A 127 24.56 10.46 6.60
CA CYS A 127 24.73 9.14 7.19
C CYS A 127 26.16 8.61 7.05
N PHE A 128 26.85 8.90 5.93
CA PHE A 128 28.28 8.61 5.80
C PHE A 128 29.15 9.57 6.65
N GLU A 129 28.77 10.84 6.80
CA GLU A 129 29.46 11.77 7.71
C GLU A 129 29.41 11.31 9.18
N ILE A 130 28.30 10.71 9.63
CA ILE A 130 28.18 10.12 10.98
C ILE A 130 29.25 9.04 11.19
N LEU A 131 29.42 8.11 10.23
CA LEU A 131 30.48 7.10 10.31
C LEU A 131 31.87 7.76 10.29
N ASP A 132 32.08 8.71 9.37
CA ASP A 132 33.35 9.42 9.16
C ASP A 132 33.80 10.33 10.32
N ARG A 133 32.88 10.67 11.24
CA ARG A 133 33.16 11.46 12.46
C ARG A 133 33.24 10.64 13.74
N SER A 134 33.03 9.32 13.66
CA SER A 134 33.15 8.43 14.81
C SER A 134 34.60 8.29 15.30
N LYS A 135 34.79 8.01 16.59
CA LYS A 135 36.11 7.72 17.17
C LYS A 135 36.96 6.75 16.32
N PRO A 136 36.47 5.57 15.89
CA PRO A 136 37.25 4.66 15.04
C PRO A 136 37.74 5.29 13.74
N ALA A 137 36.85 5.99 13.01
CA ALA A 137 37.18 6.67 11.76
C ALA A 137 38.16 7.83 11.95
N LEU A 138 38.18 8.47 13.12
CA LEU A 138 39.14 9.52 13.48
C LEU A 138 40.48 8.96 13.99
N SER A 139 40.50 7.80 14.65
CA SER A 139 41.72 7.17 15.18
C SER A 139 42.50 6.37 14.14
N ASN A 140 41.81 5.60 13.29
CA ASN A 140 42.42 4.84 12.21
C ASN A 140 41.47 4.70 11.00
N PRO A 141 41.44 5.69 10.09
CA PRO A 141 40.50 5.72 8.96
C PRO A 141 40.53 4.48 8.07
N SER A 142 41.71 3.87 7.89
CA SER A 142 41.90 2.68 7.05
C SER A 142 41.31 1.42 7.69
N GLU A 143 41.45 1.29 9.01
CA GLU A 143 40.94 0.15 9.79
C GLU A 143 39.42 0.24 9.94
N ASP A 144 38.87 1.40 10.31
CA ASP A 144 37.43 1.66 10.30
C ASP A 144 36.81 1.30 8.94
N MET A 145 37.36 1.83 7.83
CA MET A 145 36.86 1.55 6.49
C MET A 145 36.92 0.06 6.12
N SER A 146 37.92 -0.68 6.64
CA SER A 146 38.03 -2.14 6.46
C SER A 146 37.00 -2.95 7.24
N GLN A 147 36.37 -2.38 8.27
CA GLN A 147 35.30 -3.02 9.05
C GLN A 147 33.89 -2.65 8.55
N ARG A 148 33.74 -1.59 7.72
CA ARG A 148 32.44 -1.13 7.18
C ARG A 148 31.70 -2.11 6.25
N TRP A 149 32.19 -3.34 6.07
CA TRP A 149 31.39 -4.40 5.45
C TRP A 149 30.45 -5.07 6.46
N ASP A 150 30.78 -5.08 7.75
CA ASP A 150 30.03 -5.76 8.80
C ASP A 150 28.85 -4.91 9.32
N PRO A 151 27.60 -5.40 9.23
CA PRO A 151 26.45 -4.71 9.80
C PRO A 151 26.50 -4.59 11.33
N ALA A 152 27.16 -5.50 12.05
CA ALA A 152 27.26 -5.42 13.51
C ALA A 152 28.19 -4.28 13.94
N TYR A 153 29.37 -4.16 13.32
CA TYR A 153 30.28 -3.01 13.45
C TYR A 153 29.58 -1.69 13.13
N ILE A 154 28.97 -1.57 11.94
CA ILE A 154 28.25 -0.35 11.52
C ILE A 154 27.16 0.03 12.53
N SER A 155 26.37 -0.93 13.00
CA SER A 155 25.31 -0.66 13.97
C SER A 155 25.87 -0.16 15.30
N ARG A 156 26.95 -0.77 15.79
CA ARG A 156 27.62 -0.42 17.06
C ARG A 156 28.38 0.92 16.98
N VAL A 157 28.76 1.37 15.79
CA VAL A 157 29.27 2.74 15.53
C VAL A 157 28.11 3.76 15.49
N VAL A 158 27.01 3.45 14.81
CA VAL A 158 25.87 4.38 14.69
C VAL A 158 25.22 4.66 16.04
N VAL A 159 24.93 3.65 16.88
CA VAL A 159 24.31 3.91 18.20
C VAL A 159 25.18 4.76 19.13
N ALA A 160 26.51 4.60 19.04
CA ALA A 160 27.45 5.45 19.78
C ALA A 160 27.43 6.90 19.27
N MET A 161 27.39 7.11 17.94
CA MET A 161 27.36 8.43 17.33
C MET A 161 26.02 9.15 17.43
N VAL A 162 24.92 8.46 17.76
CA VAL A 162 23.60 9.10 17.89
C VAL A 162 23.51 9.97 19.15
N ASN A 163 24.17 9.59 20.25
CA ASN A 163 24.30 10.43 21.43
C ASN A 163 25.63 11.23 21.41
N ALA A 164 25.62 12.43 22.00
CA ALA A 164 26.77 13.34 22.00
C ALA A 164 27.57 13.34 23.33
N ASN A 165 27.52 12.26 24.12
CA ASN A 165 28.18 12.21 25.43
C ASN A 165 29.68 11.90 25.35
N ASP A 166 30.11 11.13 24.35
CA ASP A 166 31.50 10.66 24.20
C ASP A 166 32.18 11.16 22.92
N ASP A 167 31.43 11.33 21.83
CA ASP A 167 31.90 11.70 20.48
C ASP A 167 31.24 13.02 20.02
N ALA A 168 31.56 13.48 18.81
CA ALA A 168 30.87 14.61 18.16
C ALA A 168 29.46 14.22 17.63
N GLY A 169 28.69 13.51 18.46
CA GLY A 169 27.47 12.81 18.09
C GLY A 169 26.26 13.70 17.78
N VAL A 170 25.17 13.07 17.34
CA VAL A 170 24.03 13.73 16.68
C VAL A 170 23.14 14.51 17.64
N LEU A 171 22.83 13.97 18.82
CA LEU A 171 21.87 14.55 19.78
C LEU A 171 22.45 14.70 21.20
N VAL A 172 22.13 15.82 21.84
CA VAL A 172 22.37 16.04 23.27
C VAL A 172 21.14 15.58 24.05
N GLY A 173 21.32 14.63 24.97
CA GLY A 173 20.24 14.14 25.83
C GLY A 173 19.78 15.17 26.86
N LYS A 174 18.47 15.24 27.12
CA LYS A 174 17.91 15.99 28.27
C LYS A 174 16.53 15.49 28.66
N TRP A 175 16.37 15.08 29.93
CA TRP A 175 15.16 14.41 30.44
C TRP A 175 14.21 15.33 31.22
N GLN A 176 14.60 16.56 31.52
CA GLN A 176 13.81 17.51 32.33
C GLN A 176 13.88 18.94 31.78
N LYS A 177 12.82 19.72 32.05
CA LYS A 177 12.75 21.17 31.82
C LYS A 177 13.76 21.93 32.71
N PRO A 178 14.22 23.13 32.33
CA PRO A 178 13.86 23.87 31.11
C PRO A 178 14.78 23.54 29.93
N TYR A 179 14.23 23.36 28.72
CA TYR A 179 14.96 23.03 27.49
C TYR A 179 15.64 24.24 26.82
N THR A 180 16.31 25.08 27.62
CA THR A 180 16.98 26.32 27.20
C THR A 180 17.98 26.11 26.05
N GLY A 181 17.81 26.84 24.94
CA GLY A 181 18.75 26.80 23.81
C GLY A 181 18.67 25.52 22.97
N GLY A 182 17.52 24.85 22.96
CA GLY A 182 17.23 23.69 22.12
C GLY A 182 15.74 23.55 21.82
N VAL A 183 15.40 22.51 21.07
CA VAL A 183 14.03 22.03 20.83
C VAL A 183 13.64 21.07 21.96
N VAL A 184 12.37 21.09 22.38
CA VAL A 184 11.82 20.14 23.36
C VAL A 184 11.69 18.76 22.69
N PRO A 185 12.14 17.65 23.31
CA PRO A 185 12.21 16.33 22.64
C PRO A 185 10.89 15.81 22.02
N THR A 186 9.73 16.23 22.53
CA THR A 186 8.40 15.88 21.99
C THR A 186 8.07 16.59 20.67
N GLN A 187 8.69 17.73 20.35
CA GLN A 187 8.39 18.52 19.14
C GLN A 187 8.96 17.89 17.86
N TRP A 188 9.88 16.92 17.97
CA TRP A 188 10.48 16.26 16.81
C TRP A 188 9.52 15.27 16.14
N MET A 189 8.91 15.69 15.03
CA MET A 189 8.14 14.79 14.14
C MET A 189 9.02 13.89 13.26
N SER A 190 10.31 14.19 13.13
CA SER A 190 11.17 13.67 12.05
C SER A 190 12.66 13.75 12.40
N SER A 191 13.42 12.76 11.95
CA SER A 191 14.88 12.71 12.08
C SER A 191 15.61 13.64 11.11
N VAL A 192 14.99 14.03 9.98
CA VAL A 192 15.68 14.78 8.92
C VAL A 192 16.10 16.18 9.39
N PRO A 193 15.24 16.98 10.05
CA PRO A 193 15.65 18.27 10.62
C PRO A 193 16.76 18.17 11.67
N ILE A 194 16.87 17.04 12.38
CA ILE A 194 17.95 16.78 13.35
C ILE A 194 19.26 16.54 12.60
N LEU A 195 19.26 15.61 11.64
CA LEU A 195 20.43 15.25 10.83
C LEU A 195 20.97 16.46 10.05
N GLU A 196 20.11 17.28 9.45
CA GLU A 196 20.50 18.53 8.79
C GLU A 196 21.13 19.54 9.76
N ARG A 197 20.55 19.73 10.96
CA ARG A 197 21.10 20.66 11.97
C ARG A 197 22.45 20.19 12.51
N TRP A 198 22.61 18.88 12.72
CA TRP A 198 23.89 18.30 13.10
C TRP A 198 24.94 18.50 11.99
N SER A 199 24.64 18.14 10.73
CA SER A 199 25.62 18.33 9.65
C SER A 199 25.88 19.80 9.29
N ARG A 200 24.95 20.73 9.52
CA ARG A 200 25.24 22.17 9.34
C ARG A 200 26.09 22.76 10.48
N SER A 201 25.93 22.29 11.72
CA SER A 201 26.67 22.83 12.88
C SER A 201 27.93 22.05 13.26
N LYS A 202 28.03 20.78 12.85
CA LYS A 202 28.99 19.76 13.31
C LYS A 202 29.01 19.57 14.84
N THR A 203 27.88 19.84 15.51
CA THR A 203 27.72 19.74 16.97
C THR A 203 26.39 19.07 17.34
N GLY A 204 26.34 18.44 18.52
CA GLY A 204 25.15 17.74 19.00
C GLY A 204 23.91 18.64 19.10
N VAL A 205 22.83 18.22 18.46
CA VAL A 205 21.57 18.95 18.40
C VAL A 205 20.83 18.85 19.74
N LYS A 206 20.34 19.97 20.24
CA LYS A 206 19.60 20.07 21.50
C LYS A 206 18.09 20.04 21.22
N TYR A 207 17.27 19.15 21.79
CA TYR A 207 17.60 18.02 22.69
C TYR A 207 16.90 16.71 22.24
N GLY A 208 17.37 15.57 22.76
CA GLY A 208 16.79 14.24 22.56
C GLY A 208 16.41 13.52 23.86
N GLN A 209 15.50 12.54 23.72
CA GLN A 209 15.10 11.50 24.70
C GLN A 209 15.06 10.16 23.93
N CYS A 210 14.86 9.00 24.59
CA CYS A 210 15.06 7.66 23.99
C CYS A 210 14.39 7.46 22.62
N TRP A 211 13.12 7.81 22.46
CA TRP A 211 12.42 7.68 21.18
C TRP A 211 13.02 8.54 20.06
N VAL A 212 13.62 9.70 20.39
CA VAL A 212 14.28 10.60 19.43
C VAL A 212 15.62 10.01 18.99
N PHE A 213 16.43 9.50 19.93
CA PHE A 213 17.67 8.78 19.61
C PHE A 213 17.37 7.58 18.70
N SER A 214 16.38 6.76 19.07
CA SER A 214 15.98 5.56 18.34
C SER A 214 15.37 5.86 16.97
N ALA A 215 14.59 6.94 16.82
CA ALA A 215 14.12 7.42 15.51
C ALA A 215 15.29 7.83 14.59
N VAL A 216 16.29 8.54 15.11
CA VAL A 216 17.50 8.93 14.36
C VAL A 216 18.34 7.70 13.99
N ALA A 217 18.61 6.80 14.93
CA ALA A 217 19.36 5.56 14.69
C ALA A 217 18.69 4.68 13.61
N CYS A 218 17.37 4.50 13.71
CA CYS A 218 16.57 3.77 12.72
C CYS A 218 16.62 4.44 11.33
N THR A 219 16.64 5.77 11.28
CA THR A 219 16.75 6.53 10.01
C THR A 219 18.11 6.30 9.36
N VAL A 220 19.20 6.43 10.13
CA VAL A 220 20.58 6.25 9.63
C VAL A 220 20.80 4.82 9.14
N LEU A 221 20.43 3.81 9.93
CA LEU A 221 20.64 2.41 9.57
C LEU A 221 19.78 1.98 8.37
N ARG A 222 18.52 2.44 8.28
CA ARG A 222 17.69 2.23 7.06
C ARG A 222 18.31 2.91 5.83
N CYS A 223 18.88 4.10 5.97
CA CYS A 223 19.54 4.80 4.87
C CYS A 223 20.81 4.09 4.40
N LEU A 224 21.59 3.51 5.33
CA LEU A 224 22.74 2.64 5.04
C LEU A 224 22.33 1.24 4.53
N GLY A 225 21.04 0.92 4.52
CA GLY A 225 20.48 -0.32 3.97
C GLY A 225 20.33 -1.48 4.95
N ILE A 226 20.56 -1.27 6.25
CA ILE A 226 20.36 -2.29 7.30
C ILE A 226 18.87 -2.28 7.70
N PRO A 227 18.11 -3.39 7.55
CA PRO A 227 16.70 -3.44 7.92
C PRO A 227 16.56 -3.21 9.42
N THR A 228 15.88 -2.13 9.82
CA THR A 228 15.82 -1.66 11.21
C THR A 228 14.38 -1.27 11.57
N ARG A 229 13.93 -1.53 12.79
CA ARG A 229 12.62 -1.10 13.34
C ARG A 229 12.78 -0.48 14.72
N CYS A 230 11.95 0.51 15.06
CA CYS A 230 11.90 1.05 16.43
C CYS A 230 11.05 0.13 17.30
N ILE A 231 11.46 -0.05 18.55
CA ILE A 231 10.73 -0.82 19.57
C ILE A 231 10.32 0.13 20.69
N THR A 232 9.22 -0.18 21.38
CA THR A 232 8.82 0.48 22.64
C THR A 232 8.50 -0.58 23.68
N ASN A 233 9.15 -0.51 24.83
CA ASN A 233 8.94 -1.37 25.99
C ASN A 233 8.17 -0.59 27.07
N PHE A 234 7.12 -1.16 27.66
CA PHE A 234 6.36 -0.51 28.75
C PHE A 234 6.75 -1.10 30.11
N ASP A 235 6.70 -0.26 31.15
CA ASP A 235 7.28 -0.56 32.47
C ASP A 235 8.75 -1.07 32.34
N SER A 236 9.59 -0.33 31.61
CA SER A 236 10.97 -0.73 31.31
C SER A 236 11.90 -0.55 32.51
N ALA A 237 12.72 -1.56 32.82
CA ALA A 237 13.67 -1.55 33.92
C ALA A 237 15.03 -0.93 33.53
N HIS A 238 15.01 0.40 33.40
CA HIS A 238 16.12 1.24 32.94
C HIS A 238 17.00 1.70 34.14
N ASP A 239 18.25 2.11 33.88
CA ASP A 239 19.21 2.56 34.92
C ASP A 239 19.57 1.51 36.00
N THR A 240 19.50 0.19 35.70
CA THR A 240 19.63 -0.90 36.68
C THR A 240 21.04 -1.49 36.88
N ASP A 241 22.06 -1.05 36.14
CA ASP A 241 23.39 -1.70 36.09
C ASP A 241 23.30 -3.23 35.81
N GLY A 242 22.28 -3.66 35.05
CA GLY A 242 22.02 -5.08 34.75
C GLY A 242 21.46 -5.89 35.91
N ASN A 243 21.07 -5.25 37.02
CA ASN A 243 20.43 -5.90 38.16
C ASN A 243 19.02 -6.39 37.80
N VAL A 244 18.75 -7.68 38.00
CA VAL A 244 17.46 -8.33 37.76
C VAL A 244 16.44 -8.14 38.91
N SER A 245 16.68 -7.22 39.85
CA SER A 245 15.76 -6.90 40.95
C SER A 245 15.79 -5.41 41.31
N ILE A 246 14.74 -4.66 40.96
CA ILE A 246 14.59 -3.24 41.29
C ILE A 246 13.98 -3.07 42.69
N ASP A 247 14.75 -2.47 43.60
CA ASP A 247 14.35 -2.13 44.97
C ASP A 247 13.63 -0.76 45.03
N ARG A 248 12.29 -0.77 45.02
CA ARG A 248 11.48 0.43 45.32
C ARG A 248 11.34 0.64 46.82
N ILE A 249 11.87 1.75 47.32
CA ILE A 249 11.88 2.09 48.74
C ILE A 249 10.70 3.00 49.11
N PHE A 250 10.04 2.69 50.23
CA PHE A 250 8.97 3.49 50.84
C PHE A 250 9.28 3.76 52.31
N ASP A 251 8.85 4.90 52.83
CA ASP A 251 8.93 5.22 54.26
C ASP A 251 7.78 4.57 55.07
N VAL A 252 7.76 4.81 56.39
CA VAL A 252 6.68 4.35 57.30
C VAL A 252 5.33 5.02 57.05
N HIS A 253 5.29 6.14 56.32
CA HIS A 253 4.08 6.80 55.85
C HIS A 253 3.61 6.29 54.48
N LYS A 254 4.37 5.37 53.87
CA LYS A 254 4.15 4.77 52.54
C LYS A 254 4.30 5.75 51.39
N GLN A 255 5.07 6.82 51.59
CA GLN A 255 5.62 7.65 50.53
C GLN A 255 6.83 6.95 49.91
N GLN A 256 6.94 6.97 48.59
CA GLN A 256 8.13 6.48 47.91
C GLN A 256 9.31 7.42 48.21
N VAL A 257 10.47 6.84 48.55
CA VAL A 257 11.76 7.53 48.67
C VAL A 257 12.51 7.34 47.35
N ASP A 258 13.29 8.34 46.93
CA ASP A 258 14.05 8.26 45.69
C ASP A 258 15.06 7.09 45.73
N SER A 259 14.97 6.22 44.73
CA SER A 259 15.92 5.14 44.42
C SER A 259 16.81 5.53 43.24
N HIS A 260 17.96 4.89 43.11
CA HIS A 260 18.80 5.03 41.90
C HIS A 260 18.10 4.38 40.70
N ASP A 261 17.79 3.09 40.85
CA ASP A 261 17.08 2.26 39.88
C ASP A 261 15.64 2.79 39.68
N SER A 262 15.17 2.84 38.43
CA SER A 262 13.83 3.35 38.12
C SER A 262 13.13 2.60 37.00
N ILE A 263 11.84 2.30 37.19
CA ILE A 263 11.02 1.70 36.13
C ILE A 263 10.40 2.85 35.32
N TRP A 264 10.81 2.98 34.07
CA TRP A 264 10.30 3.99 33.15
C TRP A 264 8.93 3.56 32.62
N ASN A 265 7.99 4.50 32.50
CA ASN A 265 6.64 4.20 32.02
C ASN A 265 6.69 3.58 30.60
N PHE A 266 7.65 4.04 29.79
CA PHE A 266 8.13 3.33 28.61
C PHE A 266 9.60 3.67 28.31
N HIS A 267 10.27 2.80 27.54
CA HIS A 267 11.57 3.04 26.91
C HIS A 267 11.51 2.68 25.42
N CYS A 268 12.43 3.22 24.61
CA CYS A 268 12.47 3.02 23.17
C CYS A 268 13.89 2.81 22.64
N TRP A 269 14.21 1.59 22.21
CA TRP A 269 15.42 1.23 21.44
C TRP A 269 15.10 0.95 19.96
N ILE A 270 16.07 0.42 19.21
CA ILE A 270 15.87 -0.13 17.86
C ILE A 270 16.29 -1.60 17.78
N GLU A 271 15.70 -2.33 16.83
CA GLU A 271 16.16 -3.64 16.38
C GLU A 271 16.67 -3.55 14.94
N SER A 272 17.83 -4.14 14.66
CA SER A 272 18.35 -4.30 13.29
C SER A 272 18.52 -5.78 12.92
N TYR A 273 18.09 -6.16 11.72
CA TYR A 273 18.16 -7.54 11.22
C TYR A 273 19.51 -7.79 10.54
N MET A 274 20.29 -8.75 11.04
CA MET A 274 21.59 -9.13 10.47
C MET A 274 21.98 -10.58 10.84
N GLN A 275 22.97 -11.12 10.15
CA GLN A 275 23.68 -12.31 10.62
C GLN A 275 24.76 -11.94 11.63
N ARG A 276 25.12 -12.89 12.50
CA ARG A 276 26.14 -12.72 13.55
C ARG A 276 27.26 -13.74 13.36
N GLU A 277 28.07 -13.54 12.32
CA GLU A 277 29.26 -14.36 12.03
C GLU A 277 30.32 -14.30 13.14
N ASP A 278 30.21 -13.33 14.05
CA ASP A 278 31.05 -13.15 15.22
C ASP A 278 30.57 -13.96 16.46
N LEU A 279 29.49 -14.72 16.33
CA LEU A 279 28.89 -15.61 17.33
C LEU A 279 28.75 -17.05 16.77
N SER A 280 28.27 -17.98 17.60
CA SER A 280 27.88 -19.32 17.13
C SER A 280 26.60 -19.27 16.28
N GLU A 281 26.35 -20.36 15.55
CA GLU A 281 25.18 -20.49 14.67
C GLU A 281 23.85 -20.31 15.42
N GLY A 282 22.87 -19.70 14.75
CA GLY A 282 21.53 -19.50 15.30
C GLY A 282 21.32 -18.23 16.16
N TYR A 283 22.26 -17.28 16.15
CA TYR A 283 22.10 -15.92 16.71
C TYR A 283 21.82 -14.81 15.68
N GLY A 284 21.67 -15.18 14.40
CA GLY A 284 21.20 -14.27 13.36
C GLY A 284 19.73 -13.87 13.53
N GLY A 285 19.33 -12.79 12.86
CA GLY A 285 17.99 -12.21 12.94
C GLY A 285 18.01 -10.84 13.62
N TRP A 286 16.94 -10.48 14.32
CA TRP A 286 16.82 -9.20 15.01
C TRP A 286 17.83 -9.06 16.16
N GLN A 287 18.54 -7.92 16.17
CA GLN A 287 19.49 -7.54 17.21
C GLN A 287 19.04 -6.24 17.88
N VAL A 288 18.90 -6.26 19.21
CA VAL A 288 18.64 -5.08 20.06
C VAL A 288 19.84 -4.14 20.05
N LEU A 289 19.55 -2.85 19.90
CA LEU A 289 20.50 -1.74 19.79
C LEU A 289 19.88 -0.52 20.49
N ASP A 290 20.37 -0.13 21.67
CA ASP A 290 19.92 1.10 22.33
C ASP A 290 20.95 2.24 22.11
N PRO A 291 20.55 3.32 21.40
CA PRO A 291 21.35 4.54 21.28
C PRO A 291 21.20 5.51 22.47
N THR A 292 20.33 5.21 23.43
CA THR A 292 20.15 6.01 24.65
C THR A 292 21.39 5.85 25.55
N PRO A 293 22.02 6.95 26.00
CA PRO A 293 23.21 6.84 26.83
C PRO A 293 22.81 6.47 28.27
N GLN A 294 22.90 5.18 28.57
CA GLN A 294 22.73 4.61 29.92
C GLN A 294 24.10 4.18 30.46
N GLU A 295 24.58 3.01 30.04
CA GLU A 295 25.84 2.41 30.50
C GLU A 295 26.99 2.41 29.49
N ARG A 296 28.22 2.26 29.98
CA ARG A 296 29.46 2.38 29.19
C ARG A 296 29.99 1.05 28.63
N SER A 297 29.37 0.52 27.59
CA SER A 297 29.87 -0.70 26.93
C SER A 297 31.24 -0.51 26.26
N SER A 298 32.25 -1.17 26.84
CA SER A 298 33.68 -0.99 26.53
C SER A 298 34.17 0.45 26.75
N GLY A 299 33.64 1.13 27.78
CA GLY A 299 34.06 2.48 28.17
C GLY A 299 33.40 3.62 27.40
N MET A 300 32.37 3.35 26.58
CA MET A 300 31.66 4.34 25.76
C MET A 300 30.15 4.10 25.80
N PHE A 301 29.33 5.16 25.80
CA PHE A 301 27.87 5.05 25.85
C PHE A 301 27.29 4.48 24.54
N ARG A 302 26.99 3.18 24.55
CA ARG A 302 26.38 2.41 23.46
C ARG A 302 25.87 1.07 24.01
N CYS A 303 24.82 0.53 23.42
CA CYS A 303 24.32 -0.81 23.76
C CYS A 303 24.03 -1.63 22.49
N GLY A 304 24.44 -2.90 22.47
CA GLY A 304 24.22 -3.84 21.37
C GLY A 304 25.25 -3.76 20.23
N PRO A 305 25.10 -4.56 19.15
CA PRO A 305 23.96 -5.44 18.88
C PRO A 305 23.89 -6.68 19.78
N CYS A 306 22.75 -6.91 20.43
CA CYS A 306 22.45 -8.14 21.16
C CYS A 306 21.39 -8.97 20.43
N PRO A 307 21.56 -10.28 20.20
CA PRO A 307 20.49 -11.08 19.59
C PRO A 307 19.24 -11.06 20.48
N VAL A 308 18.07 -10.72 19.91
CA VAL A 308 16.78 -10.76 20.64
C VAL A 308 16.53 -12.16 21.24
N LYS A 309 16.96 -13.21 20.51
CA LYS A 309 16.96 -14.59 20.98
C LYS A 309 17.76 -14.79 22.27
N ALA A 310 18.98 -14.23 22.39
CA ALA A 310 19.81 -14.40 23.58
C ALA A 310 19.14 -13.80 24.84
N ILE A 311 18.35 -12.73 24.68
CA ILE A 311 17.53 -12.17 25.75
C ILE A 311 16.41 -13.14 26.14
N LYS A 312 15.72 -13.73 25.15
CA LYS A 312 14.63 -14.70 25.39
C LYS A 312 15.09 -15.99 26.07
N GLU A 313 16.23 -16.53 25.67
CA GLU A 313 16.79 -17.76 26.27
C GLU A 313 17.59 -17.50 27.57
N GLY A 314 17.83 -16.23 27.95
CA GLY A 314 18.58 -15.86 29.15
C GLY A 314 20.10 -16.03 29.03
N GLU A 315 20.65 -16.00 27.82
CA GLU A 315 22.05 -16.30 27.50
C GLU A 315 22.96 -15.07 27.70
N LEU A 316 23.08 -14.62 28.96
CA LEU A 316 23.66 -13.31 29.32
C LEU A 316 25.17 -13.16 29.03
N SER A 317 25.86 -14.24 28.66
CA SER A 317 27.27 -14.21 28.24
C SER A 317 27.46 -13.83 26.76
N VAL A 318 26.37 -13.73 25.98
CA VAL A 318 26.41 -13.39 24.56
C VAL A 318 26.72 -11.90 24.36
N LYS A 319 27.65 -11.59 23.45
CA LYS A 319 27.97 -10.22 23.07
C LYS A 319 26.97 -9.63 22.06
N TYR A 320 26.56 -8.38 22.18
CA TYR A 320 27.01 -7.36 23.14
C TYR A 320 25.93 -7.03 24.14
N ASP A 321 26.29 -6.76 25.40
CA ASP A 321 25.46 -6.04 26.38
C ASP A 321 24.18 -6.78 26.84
N ALA A 322 24.14 -8.11 26.70
CA ALA A 322 22.99 -8.96 27.02
C ALA A 322 22.45 -8.88 28.48
N PRO A 323 23.27 -8.82 29.56
CA PRO A 323 22.74 -8.78 30.93
C PRO A 323 21.86 -7.56 31.20
N PHE A 324 22.27 -6.44 30.62
CA PHE A 324 21.62 -5.14 30.74
C PHE A 324 20.28 -5.11 30.01
N ILE A 325 20.24 -5.53 28.75
CA ILE A 325 19.00 -5.62 27.96
C ILE A 325 18.04 -6.65 28.56
N PHE A 326 18.56 -7.74 29.16
CA PHE A 326 17.74 -8.71 29.87
C PHE A 326 17.09 -8.10 31.12
N ALA A 327 17.83 -7.31 31.90
CA ALA A 327 17.26 -6.59 33.04
C ALA A 327 16.12 -5.65 32.60
N GLU A 328 16.27 -4.88 31.51
CA GLU A 328 15.24 -3.97 30.99
C GLU A 328 13.86 -4.62 30.75
N VAL A 329 13.82 -5.93 30.44
CA VAL A 329 12.59 -6.68 30.16
C VAL A 329 12.21 -7.73 31.22
N ASN A 330 13.12 -8.16 32.10
CA ASN A 330 12.88 -9.27 33.02
C ASN A 330 13.21 -8.98 34.51
N ALA A 331 13.48 -7.73 34.91
CA ALA A 331 13.77 -7.42 36.31
C ALA A 331 12.54 -7.53 37.24
N ASP A 332 12.71 -8.20 38.38
CA ASP A 332 11.74 -8.28 39.47
C ASP A 332 11.53 -6.91 40.14
N VAL A 333 10.28 -6.55 40.44
CA VAL A 333 9.97 -5.30 41.16
C VAL A 333 9.72 -5.60 42.64
N VAL A 334 10.64 -5.22 43.52
CA VAL A 334 10.52 -5.45 44.97
C VAL A 334 10.21 -4.14 45.70
N ASN A 335 9.10 -4.11 46.42
CA ASN A 335 8.70 -2.93 47.20
C ASN A 335 9.03 -3.14 48.68
N TRP A 336 9.76 -2.20 49.29
CA TRP A 336 10.23 -2.25 50.69
C TRP A 336 9.71 -1.07 51.52
N GLU A 337 9.28 -1.31 52.75
CA GLU A 337 9.25 -0.29 53.80
C GLU A 337 10.65 -0.20 54.44
N VAL A 338 11.15 1.01 54.62
CA VAL A 338 12.34 1.29 55.43
C VAL A 338 11.92 2.11 56.64
N ARG A 339 12.29 1.63 57.82
CA ARG A 339 12.00 2.25 59.11
C ARG A 339 13.09 3.25 59.51
N PRO A 340 12.82 4.20 60.42
CA PRO A 340 13.82 5.17 60.89
C PRO A 340 15.06 4.58 61.58
N ASP A 341 15.00 3.30 61.98
CA ASP A 341 16.12 2.53 62.52
C ASP A 341 16.95 1.80 61.43
N GLY A 342 16.61 1.99 60.16
CA GLY A 342 17.24 1.35 59.00
C GLY A 342 16.71 -0.05 58.66
N GLN A 343 15.78 -0.62 59.42
CA GLN A 343 15.24 -1.95 59.12
C GLN A 343 14.39 -1.93 57.84
N ARG A 344 14.67 -2.86 56.92
CA ARG A 344 13.89 -3.08 55.70
C ARG A 344 12.83 -4.17 55.91
N LYS A 345 11.59 -3.92 55.48
CA LYS A 345 10.45 -4.86 55.53
C LYS A 345 9.84 -4.99 54.13
N LYS A 346 9.91 -6.17 53.51
CA LYS A 346 9.33 -6.43 52.19
C LYS A 346 7.80 -6.28 52.23
N LEU A 347 7.25 -5.46 51.34
CA LEU A 347 5.82 -5.21 51.20
C LEU A 347 5.20 -6.12 50.12
N SER A 348 5.92 -6.30 49.01
CA SER A 348 5.53 -7.17 47.90
C SER A 348 6.73 -7.40 46.98
N SER A 349 6.66 -8.41 46.11
CA SER A 349 7.42 -8.45 44.85
C SER A 349 6.50 -8.74 43.69
N ASN A 350 6.86 -8.28 42.48
CA ASN A 350 6.16 -8.60 41.25
C ASN A 350 7.16 -8.81 40.11
N SER A 351 7.26 -10.05 39.62
CA SER A 351 8.07 -10.47 38.47
C SER A 351 7.42 -10.14 37.12
N THR A 352 6.13 -9.82 37.10
CA THR A 352 5.30 -9.67 35.89
C THR A 352 5.01 -8.21 35.50
N GLN A 353 5.63 -7.23 36.18
CA GLN A 353 5.45 -5.80 35.84
C GLN A 353 6.33 -5.35 34.68
N VAL A 354 7.58 -5.80 34.63
CA VAL A 354 8.59 -5.27 33.69
C VAL A 354 8.47 -5.96 32.34
N GLY A 355 8.79 -5.24 31.26
CA GLY A 355 8.94 -5.85 29.94
C GLY A 355 7.61 -6.19 29.26
N VAL A 356 6.58 -5.34 29.40
CA VAL A 356 5.22 -5.65 28.96
C VAL A 356 4.81 -4.88 27.70
N ASN A 357 3.91 -5.47 26.90
CA ASN A 357 3.38 -4.90 25.65
C ASN A 357 4.48 -4.38 24.71
N ILE A 358 5.62 -5.08 24.61
CA ILE A 358 6.77 -4.66 23.79
C ILE A 358 6.28 -4.53 22.35
N SER A 359 6.39 -3.33 21.79
CA SER A 359 5.62 -2.91 20.61
C SER A 359 6.51 -2.46 19.47
N THR A 360 6.06 -2.72 18.24
CA THR A 360 6.56 -2.06 17.03
C THR A 360 5.41 -1.73 16.06
N LYS A 361 5.73 -1.07 14.94
CA LYS A 361 4.75 -0.79 13.88
C LYS A 361 4.67 -1.98 12.93
N SER A 362 3.47 -2.48 12.67
CA SER A 362 3.19 -3.53 11.69
C SER A 362 3.82 -3.25 10.31
N PRO A 363 4.31 -4.28 9.58
CA PRO A 363 4.76 -4.14 8.20
C PRO A 363 3.60 -3.88 7.22
N TYR A 364 2.36 -4.25 7.56
CA TYR A 364 1.21 -4.22 6.65
C TYR A 364 0.29 -3.00 6.81
N GLY A 365 0.26 -2.36 7.99
CA GLY A 365 -0.61 -1.22 8.31
C GLY A 365 0.02 -0.29 9.33
N ASP A 366 -0.68 0.75 9.79
CA ASP A 366 -0.19 1.62 10.86
C ASP A 366 -0.37 1.02 12.27
N GLU A 367 -0.97 -0.18 12.35
CA GLU A 367 -1.30 -0.90 13.59
C GLU A 367 -0.08 -1.28 14.44
N ARG A 368 -0.32 -1.42 15.75
CA ARG A 368 0.62 -1.94 16.74
C ARG A 368 0.81 -3.44 16.55
N GLU A 369 2.05 -3.86 16.30
CA GLU A 369 2.48 -5.25 16.40
C GLU A 369 3.07 -5.48 17.80
N ASP A 370 2.53 -6.47 18.53
CA ASP A 370 3.08 -6.87 19.84
C ASP A 370 4.15 -7.95 19.64
N VAL A 371 5.36 -7.66 20.10
CA VAL A 371 6.55 -8.51 19.97
C VAL A 371 7.07 -9.01 21.32
N THR A 372 6.29 -8.90 22.40
CA THR A 372 6.69 -9.33 23.76
C THR A 372 7.20 -10.79 23.78
N LEU A 373 6.52 -11.69 23.04
CA LEU A 373 6.89 -13.10 22.93
C LEU A 373 8.20 -13.37 22.14
N GLN A 374 8.82 -12.34 21.57
CA GLN A 374 10.15 -12.40 20.95
C GLN A 374 11.25 -12.16 22.01
N TYR A 375 10.96 -11.42 23.08
CA TYR A 375 11.89 -11.06 24.16
C TYR A 375 11.79 -11.94 25.41
N LYS A 376 10.61 -12.47 25.71
CA LYS A 376 10.35 -13.32 26.87
C LYS A 376 9.40 -14.47 26.53
N TYR A 377 9.42 -15.52 27.35
CA TYR A 377 8.43 -16.59 27.29
C TYR A 377 7.11 -16.13 27.95
N PRO A 378 5.97 -16.80 27.66
CA PRO A 378 4.73 -16.56 28.39
C PRO A 378 4.94 -16.82 29.88
N GLU A 379 4.81 -15.79 30.70
CA GLU A 379 4.91 -15.90 32.16
C GLU A 379 3.74 -16.75 32.67
N VAL A 380 4.06 -17.83 33.40
CA VAL A 380 3.04 -18.63 34.07
C VAL A 380 2.41 -17.74 35.13
N THR A 381 1.11 -17.50 35.05
CA THR A 381 0.37 -16.69 36.02
C THR A 381 0.13 -17.45 37.33
N GLU A 382 1.21 -17.87 37.99
CA GLU A 382 1.29 -17.85 39.45
C GLU A 382 1.29 -16.39 39.91
N VAL A 383 0.16 -15.72 39.69
CA VAL A 383 -0.23 -14.60 40.53
C VAL A 383 -0.43 -15.22 41.90
N ALA A 384 0.64 -15.23 42.71
CA ALA A 384 0.58 -15.57 44.11
C ALA A 384 -0.58 -14.73 44.68
N PRO A 385 -1.70 -15.37 45.09
CA PRO A 385 -2.91 -14.63 45.40
C PRO A 385 -2.58 -13.66 46.52
N GLN A 386 -3.01 -12.40 46.41
CA GLN A 386 -2.79 -11.42 47.49
C GLN A 386 -3.24 -12.08 48.79
N THR A 387 -2.29 -12.36 49.70
CA THR A 387 -2.42 -13.37 50.75
C THR A 387 -3.22 -12.84 51.93
N GLY A 388 -4.48 -12.55 51.66
CA GLY A 388 -5.43 -11.99 52.60
C GLY A 388 -6.75 -11.65 51.92
N ASP A 389 -7.79 -11.64 52.72
CA ASP A 389 -9.20 -11.45 52.35
C ASP A 389 -9.54 -10.07 51.74
N VAL A 390 -8.57 -9.23 51.41
CA VAL A 390 -8.79 -7.84 51.01
C VAL A 390 -7.88 -7.49 49.83
N GLN A 391 -8.47 -6.99 48.75
CA GLN A 391 -7.77 -6.55 47.54
C GLN A 391 -8.01 -5.06 47.29
N LEU A 392 -7.02 -4.37 46.72
CA LEU A 392 -7.12 -2.97 46.29
C LEU A 392 -6.91 -2.87 44.77
N LYS A 393 -7.93 -2.35 44.08
CA LYS A 393 -7.94 -2.13 42.62
C LYS A 393 -8.11 -0.63 42.35
N ILE A 394 -7.50 -0.12 41.28
CA ILE A 394 -7.62 1.28 40.86
C ILE A 394 -8.16 1.28 39.42
N LYS A 395 -9.17 2.11 39.16
CA LYS A 395 -9.84 2.25 37.86
C LYS A 395 -9.98 3.73 37.49
N TYR A 396 -9.92 4.03 36.20
CA TYR A 396 -10.12 5.34 35.62
C TYR A 396 -10.68 5.20 34.20
N ALA A 397 -11.37 6.21 33.70
CA ALA A 397 -11.67 6.35 32.27
C ALA A 397 -10.51 7.07 31.57
N SER A 398 -10.28 6.83 30.27
CA SER A 398 -9.23 7.47 29.48
C SER A 398 -9.39 9.00 29.46
N PRO A 399 -8.59 9.77 30.21
CA PRO A 399 -8.87 11.18 30.47
C PRO A 399 -8.11 12.07 29.50
N VAL A 400 -8.70 13.21 29.09
CA VAL A 400 -8.07 14.15 28.15
C VAL A 400 -7.35 15.25 28.95
N PHE A 401 -6.12 15.58 28.56
CA PHE A 401 -5.38 16.70 29.16
C PHE A 401 -6.18 18.02 29.01
N GLY A 402 -6.53 18.63 30.14
CA GLY A 402 -7.43 19.79 30.19
C GLY A 402 -8.79 19.51 30.85
N THR A 403 -9.15 18.24 31.04
CA THR A 403 -10.41 17.84 31.66
C THR A 403 -10.24 17.45 33.13
N ASP A 404 -11.30 17.66 33.92
CA ASP A 404 -11.46 17.00 35.22
C ASP A 404 -11.82 15.53 34.99
N PHE A 405 -11.30 14.63 35.83
CA PHE A 405 -11.63 13.20 35.74
C PHE A 405 -11.61 12.51 37.11
N ASP A 406 -12.35 11.41 37.20
CA ASP A 406 -12.54 10.66 38.44
C ASP A 406 -11.69 9.38 38.46
N VAL A 407 -10.96 9.16 39.55
CA VAL A 407 -10.17 7.96 39.83
C VAL A 407 -10.85 7.16 40.93
N ILE A 408 -11.16 5.89 40.65
CA ILE A 408 -11.94 5.02 41.53
C ILE A 408 -11.01 4.00 42.18
N TYR A 409 -10.99 4.00 43.51
CA TYR A 409 -10.28 3.03 44.34
C TYR A 409 -11.30 2.01 44.87
N GLU A 410 -11.21 0.76 44.42
CA GLU A 410 -12.06 -0.33 44.86
C GLU A 410 -11.36 -1.16 45.94
N LEU A 411 -11.97 -1.25 47.13
CA LEU A 411 -11.55 -2.17 48.20
C LEU A 411 -12.52 -3.35 48.24
N GLU A 412 -12.05 -4.51 47.80
CA GLU A 412 -12.83 -5.74 47.74
C GLU A 412 -12.45 -6.65 48.91
N ASN A 413 -13.41 -6.92 49.79
CA ASN A 413 -13.30 -7.89 50.87
C ASN A 413 -13.87 -9.24 50.40
N THR A 414 -13.02 -10.23 50.16
CA THR A 414 -13.39 -11.58 49.76
C THR A 414 -13.67 -12.51 50.94
N GLY A 415 -13.36 -12.11 52.17
CA GLY A 415 -13.51 -12.92 53.38
C GLY A 415 -14.87 -12.85 54.05
N GLY A 416 -15.08 -13.75 55.01
CA GLY A 416 -16.34 -13.94 55.75
C GLY A 416 -16.59 -12.99 56.93
N ALA A 417 -15.77 -11.95 57.12
CA ALA A 417 -15.90 -11.00 58.24
C ALA A 417 -15.76 -9.54 57.78
N GLU A 418 -16.31 -8.59 58.55
CA GLU A 418 -16.09 -7.15 58.35
C GLU A 418 -14.61 -6.79 58.52
N VAL A 419 -14.06 -5.99 57.60
CA VAL A 419 -12.73 -5.38 57.74
C VAL A 419 -12.82 -3.86 57.85
N ARG A 420 -11.94 -3.27 58.65
CA ARG A 420 -11.83 -1.81 58.82
C ARG A 420 -10.48 -1.34 58.29
N CYS A 421 -10.50 -0.48 57.28
CA CYS A 421 -9.34 -0.13 56.48
C CYS A 421 -9.11 1.38 56.52
N LYS A 422 -7.89 1.83 56.84
CA LYS A 422 -7.48 3.20 56.53
C LYS A 422 -6.91 3.22 55.11
N LEU A 423 -7.58 3.94 54.21
CA LEU A 423 -7.20 4.07 52.80
C LEU A 423 -6.59 5.46 52.56
N ASN A 424 -5.29 5.50 52.26
CA ASN A 424 -4.60 6.69 51.78
C ASN A 424 -4.60 6.67 50.25
N MET A 425 -4.90 7.79 49.60
CA MET A 425 -4.94 7.94 48.14
C MET A 425 -4.14 9.18 47.76
N VAL A 426 -3.22 9.04 46.82
CA VAL A 426 -2.28 10.10 46.43
C VAL A 426 -2.13 10.10 44.91
N SER A 427 -2.21 11.29 44.30
CA SER A 427 -2.04 11.51 42.87
C SER A 427 -0.89 12.49 42.65
N LYS A 428 0.11 12.09 41.88
CA LYS A 428 1.35 12.87 41.65
C LYS A 428 1.67 12.98 40.17
N ALA A 429 2.14 14.13 39.72
CA ALA A 429 2.69 14.31 38.39
C ALA A 429 4.05 13.62 38.28
N VAL A 430 4.26 12.90 37.16
CA VAL A 430 5.53 12.24 36.84
C VAL A 430 5.93 12.45 35.37
N THR A 431 7.23 12.42 35.09
CA THR A 431 7.73 12.31 33.71
C THR A 431 7.50 10.90 33.14
N TYR A 432 7.77 10.70 31.85
CA TYR A 432 7.78 9.36 31.25
C TYR A 432 8.83 8.44 31.91
N ASN A 433 9.99 8.97 32.29
CA ASN A 433 11.02 8.27 33.06
C ASN A 433 10.81 8.35 34.59
N SER A 434 9.55 8.31 35.04
CA SER A 434 9.16 8.14 36.46
C SER A 434 9.60 9.20 37.48
N VAL A 435 10.26 10.29 37.07
CA VAL A 435 10.69 11.37 37.97
C VAL A 435 9.47 12.09 38.53
N HIS A 436 9.43 12.25 39.85
CA HIS A 436 8.38 12.99 40.55
C HIS A 436 8.51 14.51 40.34
N LEU A 437 7.39 15.17 40.00
CA LEU A 437 7.35 16.62 39.73
C LEU A 437 6.51 17.41 40.73
N GLY A 438 5.52 16.78 41.37
CA GLY A 438 4.65 17.40 42.37
C GLY A 438 3.42 16.57 42.68
N GLU A 439 2.85 16.76 43.87
CA GLU A 439 1.58 16.15 44.25
C GLU A 439 0.42 17.00 43.74
N CYS A 440 -0.50 16.39 43.00
CA CYS A 440 -1.72 17.03 42.50
C CYS A 440 -2.78 17.07 43.61
N GLN A 441 -2.93 15.95 44.33
CA GLN A 441 -3.92 15.77 45.39
C GLN A 441 -3.56 14.57 46.26
N SER A 442 -3.76 14.67 47.57
CA SER A 442 -3.82 13.54 48.50
C SER A 442 -5.09 13.58 49.34
N SER A 443 -5.51 12.41 49.82
CA SER A 443 -6.65 12.23 50.71
C SER A 443 -6.52 10.94 51.53
N THR A 444 -7.25 10.85 52.63
CA THR A 444 -7.25 9.69 53.53
C THR A 444 -8.65 9.49 54.10
N VAL A 445 -9.17 8.29 53.99
CA VAL A 445 -10.49 7.90 54.53
C VAL A 445 -10.40 6.65 55.39
N ASN A 446 -11.30 6.51 56.36
CA ASN A 446 -11.48 5.29 57.14
C ASN A 446 -12.72 4.57 56.59
N VAL A 447 -12.52 3.36 56.06
CA VAL A 447 -13.51 2.56 55.34
C VAL A 447 -13.88 1.34 56.19
N VAL A 448 -15.14 0.95 56.15
CA VAL A 448 -15.63 -0.34 56.67
C VAL A 448 -16.14 -1.16 55.49
N VAL A 449 -15.54 -2.32 55.22
CA VAL A 449 -15.93 -3.19 54.10
C VAL A 449 -16.54 -4.49 54.67
N PRO A 450 -17.86 -4.71 54.52
CA PRO A 450 -18.50 -5.94 54.96
C PRO A 450 -17.96 -7.18 54.25
N ALA A 451 -18.21 -8.35 54.82
CA ALA A 451 -17.88 -9.64 54.22
C ALA A 451 -18.44 -9.78 52.79
N HIS A 452 -17.61 -10.28 51.86
CA HIS A 452 -17.98 -10.47 50.44
C HIS A 452 -18.57 -9.22 49.76
N LYS A 453 -18.01 -8.03 50.03
CA LYS A 453 -18.42 -6.74 49.44
C LYS A 453 -17.24 -5.92 48.91
N VAL A 454 -17.57 -4.97 48.02
CA VAL A 454 -16.65 -3.99 47.46
C VAL A 454 -17.06 -2.59 47.92
N HIS A 455 -16.16 -1.87 48.59
CA HIS A 455 -16.28 -0.41 48.76
C HIS A 455 -15.67 0.30 47.56
N ARG A 456 -16.21 1.47 47.21
CA ARG A 456 -15.68 2.35 46.15
C ARG A 456 -15.46 3.74 46.70
N GLU A 457 -14.21 4.19 46.68
CA GLU A 457 -13.83 5.57 46.96
C GLU A 457 -13.51 6.28 45.65
N VAL A 458 -13.89 7.55 45.51
CA VAL A 458 -13.75 8.29 44.25
C VAL A 458 -13.00 9.60 44.48
N VAL A 459 -11.82 9.73 43.87
CA VAL A 459 -10.99 10.93 43.91
C VAL A 459 -11.14 11.66 42.57
N ARG A 460 -11.80 12.82 42.59
CA ARG A 460 -11.92 13.70 41.43
C ARG A 460 -10.71 14.61 41.33
N LEU A 461 -9.91 14.41 40.28
CA LEU A 461 -8.78 15.28 39.91
C LEU A 461 -9.28 16.40 39.00
N LEU A 462 -9.08 17.65 39.43
CA LEU A 462 -9.44 18.85 38.68
C LEU A 462 -8.26 19.34 37.83
N TYR A 463 -8.52 19.93 36.67
CA TYR A 463 -7.46 20.48 35.81
C TYR A 463 -6.52 21.44 36.57
N GLU A 464 -7.08 22.32 37.39
CA GLU A 464 -6.31 23.33 38.17
C GLU A 464 -5.35 22.71 39.20
N GLN A 465 -5.59 21.48 39.64
CA GLN A 465 -4.72 20.77 40.60
C GLN A 465 -3.49 20.14 39.94
N TYR A 466 -3.59 19.70 38.68
CA TYR A 466 -2.51 18.99 37.99
C TYR A 466 -1.78 19.85 36.94
N ALA A 467 -2.40 20.91 36.43
CA ALA A 467 -1.86 21.75 35.35
C ALA A 467 -0.51 22.42 35.67
N SER A 468 -0.18 22.63 36.94
CA SER A 468 1.05 23.28 37.38
C SER A 468 2.25 22.33 37.55
N CYS A 469 2.02 21.01 37.63
CA CYS A 469 3.07 20.03 37.92
C CYS A 469 3.23 18.93 36.85
N VAL A 470 2.21 18.69 36.01
CA VAL A 470 2.26 17.71 34.92
C VAL A 470 3.23 18.14 33.80
N SER A 471 4.09 17.22 33.35
CA SER A 471 5.02 17.47 32.24
C SER A 471 4.36 17.42 30.87
N GLU A 472 5.14 17.75 29.84
CA GLU A 472 4.81 17.53 28.42
C GLU A 472 4.43 16.08 28.09
N HIS A 473 4.84 15.10 28.91
CA HIS A 473 4.49 13.68 28.77
C HIS A 473 3.08 13.35 29.29
N ASN A 474 2.47 14.23 30.08
CA ASN A 474 1.09 14.14 30.57
C ASN A 474 0.77 12.87 31.38
N VAL A 475 1.64 12.45 32.30
CA VAL A 475 1.40 11.28 33.14
C VAL A 475 1.14 11.68 34.60
N ILE A 476 0.07 11.14 35.18
CA ILE A 476 -0.24 11.22 36.60
C ILE A 476 -0.13 9.82 37.22
N ARG A 477 0.77 9.66 38.19
CA ARG A 477 0.90 8.45 38.99
C ARG A 477 -0.11 8.49 40.14
N VAL A 478 -1.03 7.54 40.15
CA VAL A 478 -1.99 7.35 41.24
C VAL A 478 -1.56 6.19 42.12
N ILE A 479 -1.58 6.42 43.42
CA ILE A 479 -1.17 5.49 44.47
C ILE A 479 -2.34 5.32 45.43
N GLY A 480 -2.62 4.07 45.82
CA GLY A 480 -3.56 3.72 46.86
C GLY A 480 -2.89 2.80 47.87
N VAL A 481 -3.07 3.07 49.16
CA VAL A 481 -2.49 2.31 50.26
C VAL A 481 -3.55 2.03 51.30
N ALA A 482 -3.88 0.75 51.51
CA ALA A 482 -4.84 0.31 52.51
C ALA A 482 -4.16 -0.38 53.69
N GLN A 483 -4.34 0.18 54.89
CA GLN A 483 -3.91 -0.38 56.16
C GLN A 483 -5.12 -1.06 56.82
N VAL A 484 -5.12 -2.40 56.92
CA VAL A 484 -6.22 -3.17 57.51
C VAL A 484 -6.03 -3.28 59.02
N SER A 485 -7.06 -2.91 59.78
CA SER A 485 -7.02 -2.93 61.26
C SER A 485 -6.69 -4.33 61.78
N GLY A 486 -5.67 -4.42 62.65
CA GLY A 486 -5.20 -5.69 63.20
C GLY A 486 -4.27 -6.50 62.28
N ARG A 487 -3.90 -6.00 61.09
CA ARG A 487 -2.87 -6.61 60.21
C ARG A 487 -1.65 -5.70 60.12
N ASP A 488 -0.45 -6.28 60.26
CA ASP A 488 0.83 -5.56 60.14
C ASP A 488 1.27 -5.33 58.68
N GLN A 489 0.54 -5.87 57.70
CA GLN A 489 0.78 -5.64 56.27
C GLN A 489 -0.24 -4.65 55.68
N SER A 490 0.28 -3.72 54.87
CA SER A 490 -0.49 -2.73 54.11
C SER A 490 -0.54 -3.13 52.63
N ILE A 491 -1.72 -3.11 52.03
CA ILE A 491 -1.90 -3.37 50.59
C ILE A 491 -1.57 -2.08 49.84
N LEU A 492 -0.65 -2.14 48.87
CA LEU A 492 -0.27 -1.01 48.02
C LEU A 492 -0.64 -1.34 46.56
N LYS A 493 -1.28 -0.38 45.87
CA LYS A 493 -1.48 -0.41 44.42
C LYS A 493 -1.05 0.93 43.83
N MET A 494 -0.37 0.88 42.70
CA MET A 494 0.12 2.04 41.94
C MET A 494 -0.24 1.83 40.47
N VAL A 495 -0.64 2.90 39.78
CA VAL A 495 -0.91 2.92 38.34
C VAL A 495 -0.47 4.26 37.75
N ASN A 496 0.02 4.27 36.52
CA ASN A 496 0.29 5.49 35.76
C ASN A 496 -0.91 5.78 34.84
N ILE A 497 -1.49 6.98 34.92
CA ILE A 497 -2.58 7.46 34.07
C ILE A 497 -1.99 8.40 33.02
N PRO A 498 -1.92 8.01 31.73
CA PRO A 498 -1.61 8.94 30.65
C PRO A 498 -2.85 9.78 30.30
N LEU A 499 -2.68 11.10 30.27
CA LEU A 499 -3.71 12.03 29.81
C LEU A 499 -3.61 12.19 28.29
N SER A 500 -4.66 11.87 27.55
CA SER A 500 -4.68 11.93 26.09
C SER A 500 -4.70 13.37 25.55
N LYS A 501 -4.27 13.53 24.30
CA LYS A 501 -4.25 14.82 23.59
C LYS A 501 -5.51 15.00 22.74
N PRO A 502 -5.94 16.24 22.44
CA PRO A 502 -6.98 16.50 21.44
C PRO A 502 -6.48 16.13 20.03
N GLU A 503 -7.40 15.73 19.14
CA GLU A 503 -7.05 15.40 17.75
C GLU A 503 -6.90 16.65 16.85
N ILE A 504 -5.97 16.59 15.91
CA ILE A 504 -5.88 17.56 14.80
C ILE A 504 -6.59 16.97 13.57
N THR A 505 -7.70 17.60 13.15
CA THR A 505 -8.36 17.27 11.89
C THR A 505 -7.56 17.83 10.71
N ILE A 506 -7.07 16.94 9.84
CA ILE A 506 -6.39 17.28 8.58
C ILE A 506 -7.33 16.94 7.40
N LYS A 507 -7.63 17.91 6.54
CA LYS A 507 -8.51 17.75 5.37
C LYS A 507 -7.77 18.07 4.08
N ILE A 508 -7.39 17.01 3.36
CA ILE A 508 -6.75 17.06 2.05
C ILE A 508 -7.85 17.01 0.98
N PRO A 509 -7.98 18.02 0.09
CA PRO A 509 -9.08 18.06 -0.88
C PRO A 509 -8.77 17.25 -2.15
N GLY A 510 -9.48 16.15 -2.34
CA GLY A 510 -9.50 15.40 -3.61
C GLY A 510 -8.17 14.72 -3.96
N TRP A 511 -7.92 14.56 -5.26
CA TRP A 511 -6.77 13.85 -5.79
C TRP A 511 -5.46 14.65 -5.64
N VAL A 512 -4.44 14.03 -5.05
CA VAL A 512 -3.12 14.64 -4.89
C VAL A 512 -2.22 14.22 -6.06
N ILE A 513 -1.76 15.18 -6.86
CA ILE A 513 -0.99 14.91 -8.09
C ILE A 513 0.44 15.42 -7.94
N LEU A 514 1.41 14.63 -8.40
CA LEU A 514 2.83 14.93 -8.41
C LEU A 514 3.11 16.27 -9.10
N ASN A 515 3.92 17.12 -8.46
CA ASN A 515 4.33 18.46 -8.91
C ASN A 515 3.15 19.44 -9.15
N GLN A 516 1.95 19.18 -8.63
CA GLN A 516 0.82 20.12 -8.65
C GLN A 516 0.58 20.75 -7.27
N ARG A 517 0.10 22.00 -7.25
CA ARG A 517 -0.20 22.69 -5.98
C ARG A 517 -1.53 22.20 -5.39
N ILE A 518 -1.52 21.83 -4.12
CA ILE A 518 -2.71 21.44 -3.34
C ILE A 518 -2.77 22.26 -2.05
N THR A 519 -3.97 22.61 -1.59
CA THR A 519 -4.19 23.36 -0.34
C THR A 519 -4.93 22.49 0.67
N THR A 520 -4.23 21.96 1.66
CA THR A 520 -4.84 21.21 2.78
C THR A 520 -5.37 22.19 3.85
N THR A 521 -6.41 21.79 4.57
CA THR A 521 -6.92 22.51 5.75
C THR A 521 -6.58 21.72 7.02
N ILE A 522 -5.97 22.37 7.99
CA ILE A 522 -5.56 21.80 9.28
C ILE A 522 -6.35 22.51 10.37
N SER A 523 -6.94 21.79 11.31
CA SER A 523 -7.72 22.40 12.40
C SER A 523 -7.70 21.59 13.69
N PHE A 524 -7.73 22.28 14.82
CA PHE A 524 -7.89 21.70 16.15
C PHE A 524 -8.86 22.56 16.98
N THR A 525 -9.30 22.04 18.12
CA THR A 525 -10.13 22.79 19.10
C THR A 525 -9.39 22.80 20.43
N ASN A 526 -9.31 23.97 21.09
CA ASN A 526 -8.70 24.07 22.42
C ASN A 526 -9.56 23.33 23.47
N PRO A 527 -9.06 22.24 24.11
CA PRO A 527 -9.79 21.50 25.13
C PRO A 527 -9.67 22.13 26.53
N LEU A 528 -8.74 23.07 26.74
CA LEU A 528 -8.48 23.63 28.06
C LEU A 528 -9.57 24.63 28.47
N PRO A 529 -9.91 24.74 29.77
CA PRO A 529 -10.77 25.81 30.31
C PRO A 529 -10.11 27.20 30.28
N VAL A 530 -8.84 27.28 29.85
CA VAL A 530 -8.02 28.50 29.78
C VAL A 530 -7.60 28.81 28.33
N PRO A 531 -7.41 30.09 27.97
CA PRO A 531 -6.96 30.45 26.63
C PRO A 531 -5.49 30.08 26.40
N LEU A 532 -5.18 29.61 25.19
CA LEU A 532 -3.81 29.36 24.74
C LEU A 532 -3.21 30.62 24.09
N GLN A 533 -1.90 30.78 24.21
CA GLN A 533 -1.12 31.84 23.60
C GLN A 533 0.05 31.26 22.78
N GLN A 534 0.56 32.04 21.83
CA GLN A 534 1.71 31.69 20.99
C GLN A 534 1.53 30.35 20.24
N GLY A 535 0.30 30.02 19.83
CA GLY A 535 -0.01 28.76 19.15
C GLY A 535 0.75 28.64 17.82
N VAL A 536 1.39 27.50 17.57
CA VAL A 536 2.11 27.20 16.32
C VAL A 536 1.72 25.80 15.86
N PHE A 537 1.34 25.67 14.58
CA PHE A 537 1.36 24.38 13.90
C PHE A 537 2.71 24.15 13.24
N THR A 538 3.31 22.99 13.43
CA THR A 538 4.45 22.52 12.64
C THR A 538 3.97 21.45 11.66
N VAL A 539 4.39 21.49 10.40
CA VAL A 539 3.94 20.56 9.34
C VAL A 539 5.11 19.96 8.58
N GLU A 540 5.07 18.66 8.30
CA GLU A 540 6.11 17.97 7.51
C GLU A 540 5.52 16.74 6.78
N GLY A 541 6.09 16.34 5.66
CA GLY A 541 5.79 15.04 5.05
C GLY A 541 6.83 14.67 3.99
N ALA A 542 7.49 13.53 4.15
CA ALA A 542 8.56 13.09 3.25
C ALA A 542 8.06 12.98 1.79
N GLY A 543 8.57 13.83 0.90
CA GLY A 543 8.11 13.90 -0.49
C GLY A 543 6.76 14.60 -0.70
N LEU A 544 6.19 15.23 0.34
CA LEU A 544 4.99 16.08 0.28
C LEU A 544 5.35 17.55 0.55
N VAL A 545 5.98 17.83 1.70
CA VAL A 545 6.32 19.18 2.15
C VAL A 545 7.48 19.12 3.16
N SER A 546 8.46 20.00 3.02
CA SER A 546 9.54 20.16 4.01
C SER A 546 9.02 20.83 5.29
N SER A 547 9.70 20.58 6.41
CA SER A 547 9.32 21.08 7.74
C SER A 547 9.02 22.60 7.76
N LYS A 548 7.85 23.00 8.26
CA LYS A 548 7.39 24.41 8.24
C LYS A 548 6.53 24.77 9.44
N GLU A 549 6.76 25.95 10.02
CA GLU A 549 5.89 26.56 11.04
C GLU A 549 4.73 27.37 10.42
N ILE A 550 3.59 27.39 11.10
CA ILE A 550 2.43 28.25 10.85
C ILE A 550 1.96 28.80 12.20
N ARG A 551 2.25 30.08 12.48
CA ARG A 551 1.91 30.73 13.76
C ARG A 551 0.47 31.26 13.75
N ILE A 552 -0.27 31.01 14.83
CA ILE A 552 -1.64 31.46 15.02
C ILE A 552 -1.63 32.89 15.59
N PRO A 553 -2.31 33.87 14.96
CA PRO A 553 -2.37 35.23 15.47
C PRO A 553 -3.29 35.33 16.69
N GLY A 554 -2.78 35.93 17.78
CA GLY A 554 -3.57 36.25 18.98
C GLY A 554 -3.69 35.11 19.98
N ARG A 555 -4.82 35.09 20.72
CA ARG A 555 -5.16 34.09 21.73
C ARG A 555 -6.22 33.12 21.21
N ILE A 556 -6.16 31.87 21.65
CA ILE A 556 -7.14 30.82 21.31
C ILE A 556 -7.99 30.60 22.57
N GLY A 557 -9.27 30.97 22.55
CA GLY A 557 -10.17 30.85 23.70
C GLY A 557 -10.47 29.39 24.11
N PRO A 558 -10.99 29.15 25.32
CA PRO A 558 -11.54 27.86 25.72
C PRO A 558 -12.59 27.38 24.72
N GLY A 559 -12.52 26.12 24.28
CA GLY A 559 -13.44 25.55 23.28
C GLY A 559 -13.35 26.17 21.87
N GLN A 560 -12.45 27.12 21.62
CA GLN A 560 -12.33 27.74 20.30
C GLN A 560 -11.66 26.77 19.31
N ARG A 561 -12.31 26.57 18.15
CA ARG A 561 -11.70 25.90 16.99
C ARG A 561 -10.79 26.87 16.22
N VAL A 562 -9.57 26.43 15.93
CA VAL A 562 -8.63 27.10 15.02
C VAL A 562 -8.55 26.31 13.73
N SER A 563 -8.48 26.99 12.60
CA SER A 563 -8.30 26.37 11.28
C SER A 563 -7.31 27.19 10.45
N VAL A 564 -6.32 26.53 9.87
CA VAL A 564 -5.34 27.12 8.95
C VAL A 564 -5.35 26.37 7.61
N GLN A 565 -4.90 27.04 6.55
CA GLN A 565 -4.69 26.44 5.24
C GLN A 565 -3.20 26.41 4.89
N LEU A 566 -2.75 25.30 4.32
CA LEU A 566 -1.39 25.15 3.80
C LEU A 566 -1.45 24.73 2.34
N THR A 567 -0.95 25.59 1.46
CA THR A 567 -0.61 25.20 0.08
C THR A 567 0.78 24.59 0.02
N PHE A 568 0.91 23.41 -0.57
CA PHE A 568 2.17 22.72 -0.83
C PHE A 568 2.15 22.05 -2.22
N MET A 569 3.26 21.42 -2.61
CA MET A 569 3.43 20.74 -3.90
C MET A 569 4.10 19.37 -3.67
N PRO A 570 3.43 18.24 -3.92
CA PRO A 570 4.01 16.90 -3.73
C PRO A 570 5.18 16.66 -4.68
N MET A 571 6.27 16.12 -4.15
CA MET A 571 7.55 15.92 -4.86
C MET A 571 7.82 14.44 -5.19
N ARG A 572 7.13 13.48 -4.56
CA ARG A 572 7.31 12.03 -4.80
C ARG A 572 5.98 11.27 -4.87
N GLN A 573 5.93 10.24 -5.73
CA GLN A 573 4.71 9.47 -6.05
C GLN A 573 4.43 8.34 -5.03
N GLY A 574 3.15 8.04 -4.81
CA GLY A 574 2.67 6.89 -4.04
C GLY A 574 2.11 7.27 -2.67
N MET A 575 1.93 6.29 -1.79
CA MET A 575 1.48 6.55 -0.42
C MET A 575 2.57 7.28 0.37
N ARG A 576 2.20 8.37 1.04
CA ARG A 576 3.06 9.18 1.93
C ARG A 576 2.24 9.59 3.17
N LYS A 577 2.93 10.00 4.24
CA LYS A 577 2.30 10.53 5.46
C LYS A 577 2.52 12.03 5.53
N PHE A 578 1.45 12.76 5.86
CA PHE A 578 1.48 14.19 6.15
C PHE A 578 1.32 14.34 7.67
N LEU A 579 2.36 14.84 8.34
CA LEU A 579 2.47 14.97 9.78
C LEU A 579 2.17 16.41 10.19
N VAL A 580 1.47 16.57 11.30
CA VAL A 580 1.21 17.84 11.96
C VAL A 580 1.47 17.72 13.44
N ASP A 581 2.06 18.76 13.99
CA ASP A 581 2.26 19.02 15.40
C ASP A 581 1.66 20.40 15.75
N PHE A 582 1.20 20.57 17.00
CA PHE A 582 0.76 21.85 17.54
C PHE A 582 1.27 22.06 18.97
N ASP A 583 1.84 23.25 19.20
CA ASP A 583 2.31 23.72 20.49
C ASP A 583 1.76 25.12 20.84
N SER A 584 1.79 25.45 22.13
CA SER A 584 1.43 26.75 22.72
C SER A 584 2.05 26.91 24.11
N ASP A 585 1.70 28.00 24.82
CA ASP A 585 2.14 28.25 26.20
C ASP A 585 1.67 27.18 27.22
N ARG A 586 0.52 26.55 27.00
CA ARG A 586 -0.15 25.64 27.96
C ARG A 586 -0.52 24.27 27.41
N LEU A 587 -0.62 24.14 26.09
CA LEU A 587 -0.92 22.89 25.41
C LEU A 587 0.19 22.61 24.40
N GLN A 588 1.01 21.62 24.71
CA GLN A 588 2.18 21.20 23.94
C GLN A 588 1.98 19.77 23.43
N ASP A 589 2.78 19.34 22.45
CA ASP A 589 2.82 17.95 21.96
C ASP A 589 1.46 17.42 21.45
N VAL A 590 0.73 18.22 20.67
CA VAL A 590 -0.53 17.79 20.06
C VAL A 590 -0.25 17.32 18.64
N LYS A 591 -0.51 16.05 18.32
CA LYS A 591 -0.13 15.44 17.03
C LYS A 591 -1.33 15.15 16.13
N GLY A 592 -1.07 15.08 14.82
CA GLY A 592 -2.01 14.61 13.80
C GLY A 592 -1.28 14.02 12.59
N VAL A 593 -1.91 13.05 11.93
CA VAL A 593 -1.38 12.41 10.72
C VAL A 593 -2.48 12.19 9.68
N ALA A 594 -2.16 12.38 8.41
CA ALA A 594 -3.00 11.99 7.28
C ALA A 594 -2.22 11.12 6.29
N THR A 595 -2.85 10.07 5.79
CA THR A 595 -2.31 9.29 4.66
C THR A 595 -2.65 9.98 3.34
N VAL A 596 -1.67 10.10 2.45
CA VAL A 596 -1.78 10.83 1.19
C VAL A 596 -1.32 9.94 0.06
N VAL A 597 -2.15 9.73 -0.97
CA VAL A 597 -1.75 8.98 -2.17
C VAL A 597 -1.45 9.98 -3.28
N VAL A 598 -0.19 10.05 -3.71
CA VAL A 598 0.27 10.96 -4.76
C VAL A 598 0.29 10.26 -6.11
N HIS A 599 -0.49 10.75 -7.06
CA HIS A 599 -0.66 10.19 -8.41
C HIS A 599 0.26 10.87 -9.43
N LYS A 600 0.70 10.15 -10.46
CA LYS A 600 1.67 10.65 -11.47
C LYS A 600 1.05 11.58 -12.51
N THR A 601 -0.24 11.45 -12.77
CA THR A 601 -1.01 12.22 -13.75
C THR A 601 -2.33 12.64 -13.13
N SER A 602 -3.07 13.55 -13.79
CA SER A 602 -4.52 13.61 -13.56
C SER A 602 -5.11 12.22 -13.75
N PRO A 603 -5.96 11.73 -12.85
CA PRO A 603 -6.66 10.48 -13.06
C PRO A 603 -7.70 10.67 -14.19
N LEU A 604 -8.08 9.57 -14.84
CA LEU A 604 -8.89 9.57 -16.07
C LEU A 604 -10.29 10.17 -15.84
N PHE A 605 -10.96 10.61 -16.90
CA PHE A 605 -12.27 11.28 -16.85
C PHE A 605 -13.28 10.62 -15.89
N THR A 606 -13.36 9.28 -15.92
CA THR A 606 -14.21 8.45 -15.04
C THR A 606 -13.94 8.61 -13.55
N SER A 607 -12.69 8.79 -13.13
CA SER A 607 -12.30 8.97 -11.72
C SER A 607 -12.85 10.25 -11.07
N MET A 608 -13.30 11.22 -11.88
CA MET A 608 -13.94 12.44 -11.40
C MET A 608 -15.45 12.29 -11.23
N LEU A 609 -16.07 11.32 -11.92
CA LEU A 609 -17.53 11.15 -11.95
C LEU A 609 -18.15 10.84 -10.58
N PRO A 610 -17.54 10.05 -9.66
CA PRO A 610 -18.09 9.86 -8.30
C PRO A 610 -18.19 11.18 -7.52
N ASN A 611 -17.16 12.02 -7.56
CA ASN A 611 -17.15 13.33 -6.90
C ASN A 611 -18.14 14.32 -7.54
N LEU A 612 -18.32 14.25 -8.86
CA LEU A 612 -19.32 15.05 -9.57
C LEU A 612 -20.76 14.58 -9.26
N ARG A 613 -20.99 13.25 -9.18
CA ARG A 613 -22.26 12.65 -8.74
C ARG A 613 -22.61 13.06 -7.31
N GLN A 614 -21.64 13.03 -6.39
CA GLN A 614 -21.84 13.47 -5.00
C GLN A 614 -22.22 14.96 -4.91
N ARG A 615 -21.67 15.81 -5.79
CA ARG A 615 -21.89 17.27 -5.77
C ARG A 615 -23.14 17.73 -6.54
N TYR A 616 -23.50 17.06 -7.63
CA TYR A 616 -24.55 17.50 -8.56
C TYR A 616 -25.70 16.50 -8.73
N GLY A 617 -25.64 15.34 -8.07
CA GLY A 617 -26.67 14.31 -8.11
C GLY A 617 -26.52 13.33 -9.29
N ASN A 618 -27.59 12.59 -9.57
CA ASN A 618 -27.56 11.49 -10.55
C ASN A 618 -27.58 11.94 -12.02
N VAL A 619 -28.04 13.17 -12.30
CA VAL A 619 -28.13 13.74 -13.66
C VAL A 619 -27.45 15.11 -13.64
N PHE A 620 -26.36 15.25 -14.40
CA PHE A 620 -25.64 16.53 -14.52
C PHE A 620 -25.01 16.70 -15.91
N SER A 621 -24.75 17.94 -16.31
CA SER A 621 -24.11 18.27 -17.59
C SER A 621 -22.63 18.64 -17.42
N LEU A 622 -21.79 18.17 -18.33
CA LEU A 622 -20.43 18.66 -18.56
C LEU A 622 -20.32 19.26 -19.96
N PHE A 623 -19.35 20.15 -20.18
CA PHE A 623 -19.09 20.74 -21.50
C PHE A 623 -17.77 20.21 -22.05
N PHE A 624 -17.83 19.60 -23.24
CA PHE A 624 -16.67 19.20 -24.02
C PHE A 624 -16.45 20.25 -25.12
N GLY A 625 -15.54 21.20 -24.85
CA GLY A 625 -15.45 22.42 -25.66
C GLY A 625 -16.75 23.22 -25.54
N ASN A 626 -17.43 23.44 -26.67
CA ASN A 626 -18.74 24.09 -26.73
C ASN A 626 -19.93 23.11 -26.68
N ARG A 627 -19.71 21.79 -26.65
CA ARG A 627 -20.77 20.76 -26.71
C ARG A 627 -21.21 20.31 -25.31
N PRO A 628 -22.49 20.43 -24.94
CA PRO A 628 -23.00 19.88 -23.69
C PRO A 628 -23.15 18.36 -23.78
N ALA A 629 -22.74 17.66 -22.73
CA ALA A 629 -22.92 16.22 -22.53
C ALA A 629 -23.62 15.97 -21.19
N VAL A 630 -24.74 15.25 -21.20
CA VAL A 630 -25.47 14.85 -19.99
C VAL A 630 -24.94 13.50 -19.51
N ILE A 631 -24.44 13.46 -18.27
CA ILE A 631 -23.98 12.25 -17.60
C ILE A 631 -25.13 11.70 -16.76
N LEU A 632 -25.51 10.44 -17.01
CA LEU A 632 -26.56 9.73 -16.27
C LEU A 632 -25.94 8.69 -15.35
N ASN A 633 -26.33 8.72 -14.07
CA ASN A 633 -25.76 7.90 -13.01
C ASN A 633 -26.86 7.21 -12.20
N GLY A 634 -26.59 5.98 -11.75
CA GLY A 634 -27.51 5.19 -10.93
C GLY A 634 -28.70 4.58 -11.69
N THR A 635 -29.20 3.48 -11.14
CA THR A 635 -30.20 2.56 -11.74
C THR A 635 -31.44 3.30 -12.22
N LYS A 636 -31.97 4.21 -11.39
CA LYS A 636 -33.22 4.93 -11.67
C LYS A 636 -33.11 5.86 -12.90
N ALA A 637 -32.03 6.62 -13.04
CA ALA A 637 -31.88 7.58 -14.14
C ALA A 637 -31.67 6.88 -15.50
N ILE A 638 -30.85 5.81 -15.50
CA ILE A 638 -30.56 5.02 -16.70
C ILE A 638 -31.80 4.22 -17.14
N ARG A 639 -32.56 3.60 -16.21
CA ARG A 639 -33.81 2.90 -16.56
C ARG A 639 -34.92 3.85 -17.05
N GLU A 640 -35.05 5.06 -16.49
CA GLU A 640 -35.98 6.06 -17.01
C GLU A 640 -35.62 6.48 -18.45
N ALA A 641 -34.35 6.77 -18.72
CA ALA A 641 -33.89 7.19 -20.04
C ALA A 641 -33.99 6.08 -21.09
N PHE A 642 -33.44 4.89 -20.82
CA PHE A 642 -33.22 3.85 -21.85
C PHE A 642 -34.29 2.76 -21.89
N ILE A 643 -35.14 2.64 -20.87
CA ILE A 643 -36.32 1.76 -20.90
C ILE A 643 -37.60 2.58 -21.07
N SER A 644 -37.89 3.51 -20.14
CA SER A 644 -39.17 4.24 -20.17
C SER A 644 -39.25 5.28 -21.30
N LYS A 645 -38.13 5.94 -21.61
CA LYS A 645 -37.99 6.95 -22.67
C LYS A 645 -37.11 6.44 -23.83
N ALA A 646 -37.04 5.13 -24.02
CA ALA A 646 -36.12 4.43 -24.91
C ALA A 646 -35.89 5.06 -26.30
N ASN A 647 -36.97 5.45 -27.01
CA ASN A 647 -36.86 6.06 -28.35
C ASN A 647 -36.25 7.47 -28.32
N ASP A 648 -36.42 8.20 -27.22
CA ASP A 648 -35.92 9.56 -27.05
C ASP A 648 -34.39 9.56 -26.91
N PHE A 649 -33.82 8.51 -26.30
CA PHE A 649 -32.38 8.36 -26.06
C PHE A 649 -31.69 7.34 -27.00
N ALA A 650 -32.39 6.82 -28.02
CA ALA A 650 -31.87 5.82 -28.95
C ALA A 650 -30.89 6.35 -30.02
N GLY A 651 -30.68 7.67 -30.10
CA GLY A 651 -29.79 8.31 -31.07
C GLY A 651 -28.31 8.07 -30.80
N ARG A 652 -27.46 8.48 -31.73
CA ARG A 652 -25.99 8.50 -31.60
C ARG A 652 -25.48 9.93 -31.86
N PRO A 653 -24.37 10.35 -31.23
CA PRO A 653 -23.76 11.64 -31.50
C PRO A 653 -23.01 11.63 -32.83
N ASP A 654 -23.16 12.70 -33.60
CA ASP A 654 -22.34 12.97 -34.78
C ASP A 654 -20.96 13.53 -34.38
N GLU A 655 -20.00 13.51 -35.31
CA GLU A 655 -18.65 14.11 -35.19
C GLU A 655 -17.73 13.59 -34.05
N LEU A 656 -17.95 12.39 -33.51
CA LEU A 656 -16.93 11.68 -32.71
C LEU A 656 -15.97 10.88 -33.60
N LEU A 657 -14.78 10.54 -33.08
CA LEU A 657 -13.81 9.67 -33.79
C LEU A 657 -14.46 8.39 -34.34
N LEU A 658 -15.33 7.74 -33.56
CA LEU A 658 -15.98 6.48 -33.95
C LEU A 658 -17.12 6.67 -34.98
N SER A 659 -17.85 7.80 -34.97
CA SER A 659 -18.83 8.09 -36.05
C SER A 659 -18.12 8.45 -37.35
N ASN A 660 -16.94 9.08 -37.28
CA ASN A 660 -16.16 9.45 -38.45
C ASN A 660 -15.49 8.23 -39.11
N LEU A 661 -15.02 7.26 -38.33
CA LEU A 661 -14.48 5.99 -38.84
C LEU A 661 -15.55 5.10 -39.50
N THR A 662 -16.80 5.18 -39.04
CA THR A 662 -17.92 4.34 -39.53
C THR A 662 -18.79 5.01 -40.59
N GLU A 663 -18.60 6.30 -40.89
CA GLU A 663 -19.46 7.11 -41.79
C GLU A 663 -20.97 7.05 -41.43
N GLY A 664 -21.30 6.73 -40.16
CA GLY A 664 -22.69 6.50 -39.73
C GLY A 664 -23.34 5.20 -40.25
N LYS A 665 -22.55 4.29 -40.85
CA LYS A 665 -22.95 2.95 -41.29
C LYS A 665 -22.84 1.92 -40.15
N GLY A 666 -23.13 0.66 -40.44
CA GLY A 666 -23.05 -0.46 -39.49
C GLY A 666 -24.27 -0.54 -38.57
N VAL A 667 -24.06 -0.89 -37.29
CA VAL A 667 -25.10 -1.14 -36.28
C VAL A 667 -24.79 -0.45 -34.94
N ILE A 668 -23.52 -0.26 -34.58
CA ILE A 668 -23.08 0.34 -33.31
C ILE A 668 -23.33 1.85 -33.33
N MET A 669 -22.72 2.56 -34.29
CA MET A 669 -22.84 4.01 -34.44
C MET A 669 -23.95 4.46 -35.40
N ALA A 670 -24.54 3.55 -36.18
CA ALA A 670 -25.58 3.89 -37.14
C ALA A 670 -26.79 4.61 -36.52
N ASN A 671 -27.30 5.60 -37.26
CA ASN A 671 -28.34 6.51 -36.79
C ASN A 671 -29.71 5.81 -36.58
N HIS A 672 -30.48 6.27 -35.58
CA HIS A 672 -31.72 5.58 -35.17
C HIS A 672 -32.84 5.78 -36.20
N GLY A 673 -33.09 4.76 -37.02
CA GLY A 673 -34.13 4.75 -38.04
C GLY A 673 -34.37 3.35 -38.63
N PRO A 674 -35.11 3.23 -39.74
CA PRO A 674 -35.42 1.94 -40.38
C PRO A 674 -34.17 1.12 -40.70
N SER A 675 -33.16 1.71 -41.37
CA SER A 675 -31.92 1.02 -41.73
C SER A 675 -31.26 0.32 -40.53
N TRP A 676 -31.04 1.05 -39.42
CA TRP A 676 -30.46 0.45 -38.21
C TRP A 676 -31.32 -0.67 -37.62
N ARG A 677 -32.66 -0.54 -37.64
CA ARG A 677 -33.58 -1.57 -37.12
C ARG A 677 -33.51 -2.84 -37.95
N ASP A 678 -33.45 -2.72 -39.27
CA ASP A 678 -33.46 -3.87 -40.17
C ASP A 678 -32.08 -4.57 -40.20
N HIS A 679 -30.96 -3.82 -40.14
CA HIS A 679 -29.63 -4.41 -39.96
C HIS A 679 -29.44 -5.04 -38.58
N ARG A 680 -29.95 -4.44 -37.50
CA ARG A 680 -29.96 -5.07 -36.16
C ARG A 680 -30.80 -6.34 -36.15
N ARG A 681 -31.98 -6.34 -36.78
CA ARG A 681 -32.83 -7.54 -36.90
C ARG A 681 -32.12 -8.63 -37.71
N PHE A 682 -31.50 -8.26 -38.84
CA PHE A 682 -30.71 -9.18 -39.66
C PHE A 682 -29.59 -9.80 -38.82
N ALA A 683 -28.70 -9.01 -38.21
CA ALA A 683 -27.58 -9.53 -37.45
C ALA A 683 -28.00 -10.44 -36.28
N LEU A 684 -29.06 -10.08 -35.54
CA LEU A 684 -29.63 -10.93 -34.48
C LEU A 684 -30.19 -12.26 -35.03
N MET A 685 -30.89 -12.24 -36.16
CA MET A 685 -31.39 -13.46 -36.81
C MET A 685 -30.24 -14.33 -37.31
N THR A 686 -29.24 -13.72 -37.96
CA THR A 686 -28.11 -14.43 -38.58
C THR A 686 -27.22 -15.08 -37.53
N LEU A 687 -26.85 -14.38 -36.45
CA LEU A 687 -26.10 -14.97 -35.33
C LEU A 687 -26.85 -16.15 -34.68
N ARG A 688 -28.19 -16.03 -34.50
CA ARG A 688 -29.01 -17.12 -33.97
C ARG A 688 -29.08 -18.31 -34.93
N ASN A 689 -29.19 -18.05 -36.23
CA ASN A 689 -29.29 -19.10 -37.25
C ASN A 689 -27.98 -19.89 -37.40
N PHE A 690 -26.81 -19.26 -37.24
CA PHE A 690 -25.52 -19.98 -37.19
C PHE A 690 -25.23 -20.69 -35.86
N GLY A 691 -26.15 -20.62 -34.89
CA GLY A 691 -26.22 -21.60 -33.80
C GLY A 691 -27.02 -22.88 -34.14
N LEU A 692 -27.73 -22.91 -35.28
CA LEU A 692 -28.65 -23.97 -35.69
C LEU A 692 -28.25 -24.57 -37.05
N GLY A 693 -27.08 -25.21 -37.10
CA GLY A 693 -26.50 -25.83 -38.30
C GLY A 693 -25.80 -27.16 -38.03
N LYS A 694 -25.05 -27.67 -39.03
CA LYS A 694 -24.34 -28.98 -38.94
C LYS A 694 -23.21 -29.03 -37.90
N GLN A 695 -22.78 -27.88 -37.40
CA GLN A 695 -22.01 -27.69 -36.17
C GLN A 695 -22.74 -26.59 -35.40
N SER A 696 -22.86 -26.72 -34.09
CA SER A 696 -23.51 -25.72 -33.24
C SER A 696 -22.55 -24.55 -32.92
N MET A 697 -23.11 -23.48 -32.34
CA MET A 697 -22.29 -22.39 -31.78
C MET A 697 -21.36 -22.90 -30.66
N GLU A 698 -21.87 -23.82 -29.84
CA GLU A 698 -21.15 -24.47 -28.75
C GLU A 698 -19.96 -25.29 -29.26
N ASP A 699 -20.10 -26.05 -30.35
CA ASP A 699 -19.00 -26.82 -30.94
C ASP A 699 -17.84 -25.93 -31.40
N ARG A 700 -18.13 -24.72 -31.89
CA ARG A 700 -17.12 -23.74 -32.33
C ARG A 700 -16.36 -23.14 -31.15
N ILE A 701 -17.09 -22.71 -30.12
CA ILE A 701 -16.51 -22.17 -28.89
C ILE A 701 -15.66 -23.24 -28.18
N LEU A 702 -16.19 -24.45 -28.00
CA LEU A 702 -15.44 -25.56 -27.40
C LEU A 702 -14.21 -25.92 -28.24
N GLY A 703 -14.35 -25.99 -29.57
CA GLY A 703 -13.23 -26.26 -30.48
C GLY A 703 -12.08 -25.26 -30.33
N GLU A 704 -12.38 -23.97 -30.10
CA GLU A 704 -11.33 -22.97 -29.84
C GLU A 704 -10.80 -23.02 -28.40
N VAL A 705 -11.64 -23.35 -27.43
CA VAL A 705 -11.23 -23.58 -26.03
C VAL A 705 -10.25 -24.74 -25.89
N GLU A 706 -10.33 -25.78 -26.73
CA GLU A 706 -9.31 -26.84 -26.80
C GLU A 706 -7.94 -26.29 -27.25
N HIS A 707 -7.90 -25.36 -28.21
CA HIS A 707 -6.65 -24.72 -28.64
C HIS A 707 -6.07 -23.83 -27.54
N VAL A 708 -6.93 -23.10 -26.80
CA VAL A 708 -6.52 -22.33 -25.62
C VAL A 708 -5.94 -23.24 -24.53
N ALA A 709 -6.60 -24.36 -24.21
CA ALA A 709 -6.11 -25.31 -23.22
C ALA A 709 -4.74 -25.91 -23.64
N ALA A 710 -4.59 -26.31 -24.90
CA ALA A 710 -3.34 -26.83 -25.43
C ALA A 710 -2.20 -25.80 -25.43
N GLU A 711 -2.48 -24.50 -25.58
CA GLU A 711 -1.47 -23.44 -25.43
C GLU A 711 -1.09 -23.21 -23.95
N LEU A 712 -2.07 -23.26 -23.04
CA LEU A 712 -1.80 -23.18 -21.60
C LEU A 712 -0.98 -24.38 -21.09
N GLU A 713 -1.19 -25.58 -21.62
CA GLU A 713 -0.39 -26.77 -21.31
C GLU A 713 1.10 -26.62 -21.71
N LYS A 714 1.39 -25.94 -22.83
CA LYS A 714 2.78 -25.65 -23.26
C LYS A 714 3.54 -24.76 -22.27
N SER A 715 2.86 -23.99 -21.42
CA SER A 715 3.51 -23.24 -20.34
C SER A 715 4.24 -24.15 -19.34
N ASN A 716 3.78 -25.40 -19.20
CA ASN A 716 4.29 -26.40 -18.25
C ASN A 716 4.45 -25.82 -16.83
N GLY A 717 3.42 -25.14 -16.34
CA GLY A 717 3.38 -24.55 -15.00
C GLY A 717 4.25 -23.30 -14.80
N LYS A 718 4.81 -22.71 -15.86
CA LYS A 718 5.59 -21.46 -15.78
C LYS A 718 4.65 -20.23 -15.80
N PRO A 719 5.03 -19.11 -15.14
CA PRO A 719 4.25 -17.88 -15.20
C PRO A 719 4.15 -17.32 -16.63
N MET A 720 2.93 -17.02 -17.09
CA MET A 720 2.65 -16.40 -18.39
C MET A 720 1.54 -15.34 -18.28
N ASN A 721 1.49 -14.42 -19.26
CA ASN A 721 0.38 -13.48 -19.42
C ASN A 721 -0.66 -14.05 -20.41
N PRO A 722 -1.89 -14.39 -19.98
CA PRO A 722 -2.91 -14.97 -20.86
C PRO A 722 -3.68 -13.95 -21.72
N GLN A 723 -3.43 -12.64 -21.57
CA GLN A 723 -4.23 -11.60 -22.23
C GLN A 723 -4.30 -11.76 -23.75
N ILE A 724 -3.15 -11.95 -24.42
CA ILE A 724 -3.10 -12.08 -25.89
C ILE A 724 -3.80 -13.38 -26.33
N LEU A 725 -3.66 -14.47 -25.56
CA LEU A 725 -4.30 -15.75 -25.85
C LEU A 725 -5.83 -15.63 -25.83
N PHE A 726 -6.41 -14.97 -24.83
CA PHE A 726 -7.86 -14.74 -24.79
C PHE A 726 -8.35 -13.77 -25.87
N HIS A 727 -7.54 -12.78 -26.27
CA HIS A 727 -7.88 -11.90 -27.41
C HIS A 727 -7.85 -12.64 -28.75
N ASN A 728 -6.89 -13.55 -28.96
CA ASN A 728 -6.86 -14.41 -30.14
C ASN A 728 -8.10 -15.33 -30.18
N ALA A 729 -8.47 -15.95 -29.06
CA ALA A 729 -9.57 -16.91 -28.97
C ALA A 729 -10.94 -16.28 -29.30
N SER A 730 -11.32 -15.17 -28.64
CA SER A 730 -12.58 -14.48 -28.96
C SER A 730 -12.59 -13.93 -30.40
N CYS A 731 -11.43 -13.51 -30.91
CA CYS A 731 -11.25 -13.09 -32.31
C CYS A 731 -11.50 -14.23 -33.30
N ASP A 732 -11.00 -15.44 -33.02
CA ASP A 732 -11.25 -16.60 -33.87
C ASP A 732 -12.71 -17.06 -33.80
N ILE A 733 -13.30 -17.11 -32.60
CA ILE A 733 -14.71 -17.47 -32.41
C ILE A 733 -15.60 -16.58 -33.29
N ILE A 734 -15.44 -15.25 -33.26
CA ILE A 734 -16.24 -14.36 -34.10
C ILE A 734 -15.87 -14.44 -35.60
N CYS A 735 -14.61 -14.67 -35.96
CA CYS A 735 -14.20 -14.90 -37.35
C CYS A 735 -14.81 -16.18 -37.93
N SER A 736 -14.87 -17.28 -37.17
CA SER A 736 -15.51 -18.52 -37.60
C SER A 736 -17.00 -18.31 -37.93
N ILE A 737 -17.68 -17.46 -37.15
CA ILE A 737 -19.10 -17.11 -37.33
C ILE A 737 -19.31 -16.22 -38.56
N MET A 738 -18.43 -15.25 -38.79
CA MET A 738 -18.59 -14.27 -39.87
C MET A 738 -18.06 -14.72 -41.23
N TYR A 739 -16.98 -15.50 -41.24
CA TYR A 739 -16.18 -15.83 -42.44
C TYR A 739 -16.03 -17.35 -42.68
N GLY A 740 -16.69 -18.18 -41.87
CA GLY A 740 -16.59 -19.65 -41.94
C GLY A 740 -15.19 -20.21 -41.67
N THR A 741 -14.25 -19.39 -41.20
CA THR A 741 -12.80 -19.65 -41.26
C THR A 741 -12.14 -19.40 -39.91
N ARG A 742 -11.29 -20.37 -39.48
CA ARG A 742 -10.37 -20.27 -38.35
C ARG A 742 -8.99 -19.80 -38.83
N TYR A 743 -8.31 -18.98 -38.04
CA TYR A 743 -6.98 -18.44 -38.33
C TYR A 743 -5.92 -18.93 -37.31
N GLU A 744 -4.65 -18.85 -37.70
CA GLU A 744 -3.52 -19.10 -36.79
C GLU A 744 -3.16 -17.81 -36.02
N TYR A 745 -2.70 -17.94 -34.78
CA TYR A 745 -2.55 -16.82 -33.84
C TYR A 745 -1.45 -15.81 -34.21
N ASP A 746 -0.47 -16.23 -35.01
CA ASP A 746 0.60 -15.40 -35.56
C ASP A 746 0.21 -14.75 -36.90
N HIS A 747 -0.96 -15.09 -37.47
CA HIS A 747 -1.44 -14.54 -38.73
C HIS A 747 -1.57 -13.02 -38.66
N HIS A 748 -0.90 -12.32 -39.60
CA HIS A 748 -0.69 -10.87 -39.55
C HIS A 748 -1.98 -10.04 -39.42
N PHE A 749 -3.11 -10.53 -39.95
CA PHE A 749 -4.43 -9.90 -39.79
C PHE A 749 -4.85 -9.80 -38.32
N PHE A 750 -4.69 -10.87 -37.51
CA PHE A 750 -5.06 -10.88 -36.10
C PHE A 750 -4.16 -9.96 -35.29
N GLN A 751 -2.85 -10.02 -35.52
CA GLN A 751 -1.88 -9.14 -34.85
C GLN A 751 -2.15 -7.65 -35.14
N ALA A 752 -2.40 -7.30 -36.41
CA ALA A 752 -2.79 -5.94 -36.79
C ALA A 752 -4.11 -5.51 -36.14
N MET A 753 -5.10 -6.41 -36.07
CA MET A 753 -6.41 -6.14 -35.50
C MET A 753 -6.37 -5.91 -33.99
N ILE A 754 -5.72 -6.78 -33.23
CA ILE A 754 -5.57 -6.66 -31.77
C ILE A 754 -4.73 -5.41 -31.43
N GLN A 755 -3.67 -5.14 -32.20
CA GLN A 755 -2.89 -3.91 -32.05
C GLN A 755 -3.73 -2.65 -32.32
N MET A 756 -4.61 -2.67 -33.33
CA MET A 756 -5.54 -1.57 -33.62
C MET A 756 -6.57 -1.39 -32.49
N MET A 757 -7.16 -2.47 -31.94
CA MET A 757 -8.09 -2.39 -30.80
C MET A 757 -7.41 -1.76 -29.58
N ALA A 758 -6.21 -2.22 -29.24
CA ALA A 758 -5.44 -1.71 -28.11
C ALA A 758 -5.08 -0.21 -28.25
N GLU A 759 -4.83 0.29 -29.46
CA GLU A 759 -4.58 1.72 -29.70
C GLU A 759 -5.89 2.52 -29.68
N CYS A 760 -6.96 2.03 -30.30
CA CYS A 760 -8.29 2.66 -30.27
C CYS A 760 -8.77 2.88 -28.84
N SER A 761 -8.62 1.86 -27.99
CA SER A 761 -9.01 1.96 -26.57
C SER A 761 -8.20 3.04 -25.84
N LYS A 762 -6.87 3.10 -26.01
CA LYS A 762 -6.04 4.17 -25.41
C LYS A 762 -6.42 5.58 -25.87
N ILE A 763 -6.82 5.72 -27.14
CA ILE A 763 -7.03 7.03 -27.78
C ILE A 763 -8.41 7.61 -27.44
N ALA A 764 -9.48 6.81 -27.55
CA ALA A 764 -10.86 7.32 -27.59
C ALA A 764 -11.29 8.09 -26.32
N ASN A 765 -10.78 7.70 -25.15
CA ASN A 765 -11.05 8.37 -23.87
C ASN A 765 -9.86 9.21 -23.35
N GLY A 766 -8.79 9.35 -24.13
CA GLY A 766 -7.75 10.36 -23.92
C GLY A 766 -8.18 11.73 -24.46
N PRO A 767 -7.43 12.81 -24.15
CA PRO A 767 -7.74 14.16 -24.67
C PRO A 767 -7.84 14.21 -26.21
N TRP A 768 -7.05 13.40 -26.91
CA TRP A 768 -7.04 13.31 -28.37
C TRP A 768 -8.29 12.65 -28.96
N GLY A 769 -8.91 11.70 -28.26
CA GLY A 769 -10.15 11.05 -28.71
C GLY A 769 -11.33 12.01 -28.83
N MET A 770 -11.40 13.00 -27.94
CA MET A 770 -12.41 14.07 -27.99
C MET A 770 -12.06 15.22 -28.96
N VAL A 771 -10.85 15.21 -29.54
CA VAL A 771 -10.40 16.14 -30.59
C VAL A 771 -10.35 15.45 -31.97
N GLY A 772 -10.61 14.14 -32.02
CA GLY A 772 -10.87 13.39 -33.26
C GLY A 772 -9.66 13.08 -34.15
N LEU A 773 -8.43 13.32 -33.70
CA LEU A 773 -7.22 13.19 -34.52
C LEU A 773 -6.28 12.06 -34.05
N THR A 774 -6.21 10.97 -34.84
CA THR A 774 -5.04 10.07 -34.92
C THR A 774 -4.93 9.40 -36.29
N LEU A 775 -3.96 9.84 -37.11
CA LEU A 775 -3.72 9.27 -38.46
C LEU A 775 -3.42 7.76 -38.44
N LYS A 776 -2.75 7.27 -37.39
CA LYS A 776 -2.42 5.84 -37.23
C LYS A 776 -3.67 4.95 -37.26
N VAL A 777 -4.69 5.27 -36.47
CA VAL A 777 -5.94 4.50 -36.40
C VAL A 777 -6.67 4.47 -37.75
N MET A 778 -6.60 5.56 -38.51
CA MET A 778 -7.19 5.62 -39.86
C MET A 778 -6.47 4.68 -40.85
N ASN A 779 -5.14 4.55 -40.75
CA ASN A 779 -4.36 3.62 -41.56
C ASN A 779 -4.66 2.16 -41.17
N ASP A 780 -4.62 1.84 -39.87
CA ASP A 780 -4.85 0.49 -39.35
C ASP A 780 -6.27 0.00 -39.72
N HIS A 781 -7.28 0.86 -39.55
CA HIS A 781 -8.67 0.60 -39.96
C HIS A 781 -8.81 0.37 -41.47
N SER A 782 -8.07 1.14 -42.29
CA SER A 782 -8.08 0.99 -43.76
C SER A 782 -7.49 -0.35 -44.21
N TYR A 783 -6.43 -0.82 -43.53
CA TYR A 783 -5.85 -2.16 -43.78
C TYR A 783 -6.85 -3.27 -43.44
N VAL A 784 -7.47 -3.21 -42.26
CA VAL A 784 -8.45 -4.22 -41.80
C VAL A 784 -9.71 -4.23 -42.70
N LYS A 785 -10.26 -3.06 -43.06
CA LYS A 785 -11.36 -2.95 -44.04
C LYS A 785 -10.97 -3.54 -45.41
N GLY A 786 -9.73 -3.34 -45.84
CA GLY A 786 -9.17 -3.93 -47.06
C GLY A 786 -9.14 -5.47 -47.02
N HIS A 787 -8.70 -6.06 -45.91
CA HIS A 787 -8.67 -7.52 -45.74
C HIS A 787 -10.07 -8.13 -45.74
N VAL A 788 -11.02 -7.56 -44.97
CA VAL A 788 -12.42 -8.01 -44.96
C VAL A 788 -13.07 -7.90 -46.34
N LYS A 789 -12.71 -6.89 -47.15
CA LYS A 789 -13.17 -6.78 -48.53
C LYS A 789 -12.62 -7.89 -49.45
N GLY A 790 -11.41 -8.39 -49.19
CA GLY A 790 -10.86 -9.59 -49.85
C GLY A 790 -11.71 -10.83 -49.55
N ILE A 791 -11.95 -11.09 -48.26
CA ILE A 791 -12.79 -12.22 -47.79
C ILE A 791 -14.20 -12.16 -48.44
N VAL A 792 -14.82 -10.97 -48.51
CA VAL A 792 -16.11 -10.77 -49.18
C VAL A 792 -16.06 -11.14 -50.68
N ALA A 793 -14.96 -10.85 -51.38
CA ALA A 793 -14.80 -11.22 -52.79
C ALA A 793 -14.68 -12.74 -52.97
N GLU A 794 -13.95 -13.42 -52.09
CA GLU A 794 -13.83 -14.88 -52.06
C GLU A 794 -15.18 -15.56 -51.78
N HIS A 795 -15.98 -15.01 -50.87
CA HIS A 795 -17.34 -15.49 -50.60
C HIS A 795 -18.27 -15.24 -51.80
N ARG A 796 -18.23 -14.06 -52.42
CA ARG A 796 -18.96 -13.77 -53.67
C ARG A 796 -18.63 -14.78 -54.80
N ALA A 797 -17.39 -15.26 -54.88
CA ALA A 797 -16.95 -16.22 -55.89
C ALA A 797 -17.29 -17.68 -55.57
N SER A 798 -17.45 -18.04 -54.29
CA SER A 798 -17.59 -19.43 -53.82
C SER A 798 -18.98 -19.80 -53.27
N ARG A 799 -19.86 -18.82 -52.99
CA ARG A 799 -21.15 -19.08 -52.34
C ARG A 799 -22.14 -19.89 -53.18
N ILE A 800 -23.01 -20.61 -52.49
CA ILE A 800 -24.20 -21.25 -53.08
C ILE A 800 -25.44 -20.48 -52.59
N PRO A 801 -26.15 -19.74 -53.45
CA PRO A 801 -27.30 -18.93 -53.02
C PRO A 801 -28.38 -19.76 -52.32
N LYS A 802 -28.93 -19.22 -51.23
CA LYS A 802 -29.88 -19.87 -50.31
C LYS A 802 -29.31 -21.03 -49.48
N GLN A 803 -27.99 -21.26 -49.52
CA GLN A 803 -27.28 -22.20 -48.66
C GLN A 803 -26.09 -21.50 -47.98
N PRO A 804 -26.33 -20.44 -47.18
CA PRO A 804 -25.25 -19.61 -46.65
C PRO A 804 -24.43 -20.37 -45.60
N ARG A 805 -23.11 -20.25 -45.70
CA ARG A 805 -22.14 -20.83 -44.75
C ARG A 805 -21.98 -20.00 -43.47
N ASP A 806 -22.20 -18.69 -43.58
CA ASP A 806 -21.77 -17.66 -42.63
C ASP A 806 -22.57 -16.33 -42.78
N VAL A 807 -22.15 -15.31 -42.02
CA VAL A 807 -22.76 -13.96 -42.04
C VAL A 807 -22.61 -13.27 -43.40
N ILE A 808 -21.49 -13.42 -44.10
CA ILE A 808 -21.27 -12.81 -45.43
C ILE A 808 -22.24 -13.41 -46.43
N ASP A 809 -22.27 -14.74 -46.58
CA ASP A 809 -23.19 -15.42 -47.50
C ASP A 809 -24.66 -15.03 -47.21
N SER A 810 -25.02 -14.96 -45.93
CA SER A 810 -26.37 -14.57 -45.50
C SER A 810 -26.73 -13.13 -45.86
N TYR A 811 -25.75 -12.23 -45.82
CA TYR A 811 -25.93 -10.83 -46.21
C TYR A 811 -26.01 -10.71 -47.74
N LEU A 812 -25.18 -11.44 -48.48
CA LEU A 812 -25.25 -11.51 -49.94
C LEU A 812 -26.61 -12.07 -50.42
N ASP A 813 -27.12 -13.11 -49.78
CA ASP A 813 -28.48 -13.63 -50.00
C ASP A 813 -29.58 -12.63 -49.61
N GLN A 814 -29.32 -11.72 -48.67
CA GLN A 814 -30.24 -10.64 -48.31
C GLN A 814 -30.20 -9.49 -49.34
N MET A 815 -29.03 -9.20 -49.94
CA MET A 815 -28.89 -8.23 -51.04
C MET A 815 -29.56 -8.72 -52.33
N ASP A 816 -29.55 -10.02 -52.61
CA ASP A 816 -30.24 -10.61 -53.77
C ASP A 816 -31.76 -10.48 -53.70
N LYS A 817 -32.33 -10.36 -52.48
CA LYS A 817 -33.75 -10.06 -52.26
C LYS A 817 -33.99 -8.58 -52.56
N ARG A 818 -34.24 -8.26 -53.84
CA ARG A 818 -34.52 -6.91 -54.36
C ARG A 818 -35.79 -6.26 -53.78
N GLU A 819 -35.77 -5.89 -52.51
CA GLU A 819 -36.76 -5.00 -51.92
C GLU A 819 -36.55 -3.56 -52.40
N LYS A 820 -37.63 -2.78 -52.46
CA LYS A 820 -37.63 -1.37 -52.93
C LYS A 820 -36.85 -0.40 -52.03
N SER A 821 -36.31 -0.86 -50.91
CA SER A 821 -35.74 -0.02 -49.85
C SER A 821 -34.28 0.37 -50.10
N GLY A 822 -33.51 -0.45 -50.83
CA GLY A 822 -32.10 -0.19 -51.13
C GLY A 822 -31.16 -0.15 -49.91
N LEU A 823 -31.61 -0.64 -48.75
CA LEU A 823 -30.91 -0.46 -47.47
C LEU A 823 -29.68 -1.36 -47.29
N PHE A 824 -29.67 -2.54 -47.90
CA PHE A 824 -28.57 -3.51 -47.79
C PHE A 824 -27.60 -3.34 -48.95
N ASP A 825 -26.48 -2.65 -48.71
CA ASP A 825 -25.37 -2.47 -49.66
C ASP A 825 -24.04 -3.05 -49.13
N GLU A 826 -22.99 -3.04 -49.97
CA GLU A 826 -21.67 -3.61 -49.63
C GLU A 826 -20.87 -2.77 -48.61
N GLU A 827 -21.01 -1.45 -48.59
CA GLU A 827 -20.35 -0.60 -47.60
C GLU A 827 -20.99 -0.75 -46.23
N GLN A 828 -22.33 -0.86 -46.19
CA GLN A 828 -23.10 -1.19 -44.99
C GLN A 828 -22.82 -2.64 -44.52
N MET A 829 -22.53 -3.57 -45.43
CA MET A 829 -22.06 -4.93 -45.10
C MET A 829 -20.68 -4.89 -44.43
N LEU A 830 -19.70 -4.23 -45.06
CA LEU A 830 -18.34 -4.09 -44.53
C LEU A 830 -18.34 -3.42 -43.16
N ALA A 831 -19.12 -2.35 -42.97
CA ALA A 831 -19.28 -1.70 -41.67
C ALA A 831 -19.92 -2.62 -40.62
N THR A 832 -20.90 -3.44 -41.01
CA THR A 832 -21.55 -4.40 -40.10
C THR A 832 -20.59 -5.54 -39.68
N LEU A 833 -19.77 -6.05 -40.60
CA LEU A 833 -18.76 -7.07 -40.29
C LEU A 833 -17.68 -6.53 -39.35
N LEU A 834 -17.21 -5.30 -39.59
CA LEU A 834 -16.24 -4.63 -38.71
C LEU A 834 -16.82 -4.37 -37.31
N ASP A 835 -18.06 -3.86 -37.21
CA ASP A 835 -18.76 -3.66 -35.93
C ASP A 835 -18.85 -4.96 -35.11
N LEU A 836 -19.20 -6.07 -35.75
CA LEU A 836 -19.30 -7.39 -35.10
C LEU A 836 -17.92 -7.89 -34.64
N LEU A 837 -16.90 -7.75 -35.49
CA LEU A 837 -15.51 -8.15 -35.21
C LEU A 837 -14.94 -7.38 -34.00
N PHE A 838 -15.06 -6.06 -33.99
CA PHE A 838 -14.58 -5.22 -32.89
C PHE A 838 -15.32 -5.52 -31.57
N ALA A 839 -16.65 -5.65 -31.60
CA ALA A 839 -17.44 -5.85 -30.38
C ALA A 839 -17.28 -7.26 -29.80
N GLY A 840 -17.20 -8.29 -30.65
CA GLY A 840 -17.07 -9.69 -30.24
C GLY A 840 -15.75 -9.97 -29.53
N THR A 841 -14.63 -9.46 -30.05
CA THR A 841 -13.29 -9.69 -29.48
C THR A 841 -13.08 -8.95 -28.16
N ASP A 842 -12.88 -7.62 -28.20
CA ASP A 842 -12.27 -6.87 -27.09
C ASP A 842 -13.11 -6.90 -25.80
N THR A 843 -14.44 -6.90 -25.91
CA THR A 843 -15.32 -6.92 -24.74
C THR A 843 -15.37 -8.30 -24.05
N THR A 844 -15.35 -9.39 -24.83
CA THR A 844 -15.40 -10.75 -24.28
C THR A 844 -14.05 -11.14 -23.71
N SER A 845 -12.97 -10.91 -24.46
CA SER A 845 -11.58 -11.21 -24.09
C SER A 845 -11.18 -10.54 -22.77
N ASN A 846 -11.47 -9.25 -22.60
CA ASN A 846 -11.16 -8.54 -21.36
C ASN A 846 -12.01 -9.02 -20.18
N THR A 847 -13.27 -9.42 -20.43
CA THR A 847 -14.13 -10.01 -19.38
C THR A 847 -13.60 -11.39 -18.94
N ILE A 848 -13.10 -12.22 -19.86
CA ILE A 848 -12.39 -13.48 -19.54
C ILE A 848 -11.11 -13.18 -18.74
N CYS A 849 -10.30 -12.21 -19.19
CA CYS A 849 -9.07 -11.80 -18.49
C CYS A 849 -9.34 -11.39 -17.03
N PHE A 850 -10.39 -10.60 -16.79
CA PHE A 850 -10.79 -10.20 -15.44
C PHE A 850 -11.32 -11.37 -14.60
N ALA A 851 -12.20 -12.21 -15.16
CA ALA A 851 -12.72 -13.38 -14.44
C ALA A 851 -11.59 -14.32 -13.98
N VAL A 852 -10.64 -14.61 -14.88
CA VAL A 852 -9.44 -15.42 -14.55
C VAL A 852 -8.57 -14.70 -13.51
N PHE A 853 -8.33 -13.40 -13.63
CA PHE A 853 -7.58 -12.61 -12.64
C PHE A 853 -8.22 -12.62 -11.24
N TYR A 854 -9.55 -12.47 -11.14
CA TYR A 854 -10.26 -12.57 -9.86
C TYR A 854 -10.22 -14.01 -9.29
N LEU A 855 -10.44 -15.03 -10.11
CA LEU A 855 -10.34 -16.44 -9.71
C LEU A 855 -8.92 -16.85 -9.27
N THR A 856 -7.89 -16.24 -9.85
CA THR A 856 -6.47 -16.44 -9.48
C THR A 856 -6.14 -15.82 -8.12
N THR A 857 -6.91 -14.80 -7.70
CA THR A 857 -6.70 -14.04 -6.46
C THR A 857 -7.67 -14.42 -5.33
N HIS A 858 -8.73 -15.18 -5.64
CA HIS A 858 -9.73 -15.70 -4.70
C HIS A 858 -9.80 -17.25 -4.82
N PRO A 859 -8.82 -17.98 -4.26
CA PRO A 859 -8.69 -19.43 -4.44
C PRO A 859 -9.81 -20.23 -3.78
N ASP A 860 -10.48 -19.67 -2.77
CA ASP A 860 -11.68 -20.21 -2.13
C ASP A 860 -12.89 -20.22 -3.09
N ILE A 861 -13.11 -19.10 -3.80
CA ILE A 861 -14.11 -18.99 -4.88
C ILE A 861 -13.76 -19.96 -6.02
N GLN A 862 -12.49 -20.03 -6.40
CA GLN A 862 -12.01 -20.95 -7.44
C GLN A 862 -12.32 -22.42 -7.10
N VAL A 863 -12.03 -22.85 -5.87
CA VAL A 863 -12.32 -24.21 -5.38
C VAL A 863 -13.83 -24.47 -5.26
N ARG A 864 -14.63 -23.47 -4.88
CA ARG A 864 -16.11 -23.58 -4.84
C ARG A 864 -16.69 -23.75 -6.26
N CYS A 865 -16.18 -23.04 -7.27
CA CYS A 865 -16.52 -23.27 -8.67
C CYS A 865 -16.10 -24.67 -9.15
N GLN A 866 -14.84 -25.07 -8.89
CA GLN A 866 -14.32 -26.37 -9.32
C GLN A 866 -15.19 -27.51 -8.81
N ARG A 867 -15.55 -27.52 -7.52
CA ARG A 867 -16.47 -28.52 -6.94
C ARG A 867 -17.85 -28.55 -7.60
N GLU A 868 -18.42 -27.40 -7.93
CA GLU A 868 -19.71 -27.34 -8.64
C GLU A 868 -19.58 -27.90 -10.07
N ILE A 869 -18.51 -27.54 -10.77
CA ILE A 869 -18.19 -28.02 -12.12
C ILE A 869 -17.98 -29.53 -12.14
N ASP A 870 -17.18 -30.06 -11.22
CA ASP A 870 -16.83 -31.48 -11.15
C ASP A 870 -18.08 -32.34 -10.87
N ASN A 871 -18.94 -31.91 -9.94
CA ASN A 871 -20.21 -32.58 -9.61
C ASN A 871 -21.21 -32.56 -10.78
N VAL A 872 -21.34 -31.44 -11.50
CA VAL A 872 -22.36 -31.28 -12.57
C VAL A 872 -21.92 -31.95 -13.88
N LEU A 873 -20.61 -32.10 -14.09
CA LEU A 873 -19.99 -32.74 -15.25
C LEU A 873 -19.43 -34.15 -14.95
N GLU A 874 -19.82 -34.77 -13.84
CA GLU A 874 -19.48 -36.17 -13.56
C GLU A 874 -19.93 -37.07 -14.73
N GLY A 875 -19.02 -37.91 -15.24
CA GLY A 875 -19.27 -38.76 -16.41
C GLY A 875 -19.42 -38.05 -17.75
N LYS A 876 -19.42 -36.70 -17.82
CA LYS A 876 -19.45 -35.94 -19.09
C LYS A 876 -18.05 -35.73 -19.66
N GLU A 877 -17.88 -36.01 -20.95
CA GLU A 877 -16.65 -35.69 -21.70
C GLU A 877 -16.42 -34.16 -21.76
N ARG A 878 -17.41 -33.42 -22.27
CA ARG A 878 -17.36 -31.95 -22.44
C ARG A 878 -18.51 -31.24 -21.71
N ALA A 879 -18.32 -29.97 -21.38
CA ALA A 879 -19.37 -29.09 -20.88
C ALA A 879 -20.33 -28.69 -22.01
N SER A 880 -21.58 -28.37 -21.67
CA SER A 880 -22.59 -27.81 -22.59
C SER A 880 -23.23 -26.56 -21.98
N PHE A 881 -23.74 -25.63 -22.80
CA PHE A 881 -24.31 -24.38 -22.29
C PHE A 881 -25.61 -24.58 -21.49
N GLU A 882 -26.28 -25.73 -21.65
CA GLU A 882 -27.40 -26.15 -20.81
C GLU A 882 -26.98 -26.48 -19.36
N ASP A 883 -25.71 -26.85 -19.13
CA ASP A 883 -25.22 -27.16 -17.77
C ASP A 883 -25.25 -25.97 -16.81
N LYS A 884 -25.30 -24.73 -17.33
CA LYS A 884 -25.38 -23.50 -16.54
C LYS A 884 -26.53 -23.53 -15.54
N ASP A 885 -27.67 -24.14 -15.91
CA ASP A 885 -28.89 -24.16 -15.09
C ASP A 885 -28.77 -25.11 -13.89
N ARG A 886 -27.66 -25.86 -13.82
CA ARG A 886 -27.25 -26.68 -12.68
C ARG A 886 -26.00 -26.12 -11.96
N MET A 887 -25.45 -24.99 -12.41
CA MET A 887 -24.25 -24.32 -11.87
C MET A 887 -24.55 -22.87 -11.41
N PRO A 888 -25.39 -22.67 -10.38
CA PRO A 888 -25.74 -21.33 -9.90
C PRO A 888 -24.53 -20.54 -9.37
N PHE A 889 -23.55 -21.17 -8.71
CA PHE A 889 -22.39 -20.46 -8.19
C PHE A 889 -21.45 -20.01 -9.31
N MET A 890 -21.21 -20.84 -10.33
CA MET A 890 -20.42 -20.46 -11.49
C MET A 890 -21.09 -19.32 -12.29
N GLN A 891 -22.42 -19.35 -12.45
CA GLN A 891 -23.15 -18.22 -13.04
C GLN A 891 -23.02 -16.94 -12.21
N ALA A 892 -23.10 -17.04 -10.88
CA ALA A 892 -22.89 -15.92 -9.97
C ALA A 892 -21.46 -15.33 -10.09
N VAL A 893 -20.43 -16.17 -10.22
CA VAL A 893 -19.04 -15.74 -10.47
C VAL A 893 -18.87 -15.05 -11.82
N ILE A 894 -19.54 -15.50 -12.88
CA ILE A 894 -19.52 -14.82 -14.18
C ILE A 894 -20.20 -13.45 -14.09
N HIS A 895 -21.35 -13.36 -13.44
CA HIS A 895 -22.07 -12.11 -13.26
C HIS A 895 -21.33 -11.12 -12.35
N GLU A 896 -20.71 -11.61 -11.27
CA GLU A 896 -19.87 -10.79 -10.39
C GLU A 896 -18.60 -10.31 -11.10
N SER A 897 -17.99 -11.15 -11.94
CA SER A 897 -16.89 -10.71 -12.81
C SER A 897 -17.32 -9.57 -13.71
N GLN A 898 -18.46 -9.70 -14.40
CA GLN A 898 -19.03 -8.66 -15.26
C GLN A 898 -19.41 -7.38 -14.51
N ARG A 899 -19.92 -7.50 -13.27
CA ARG A 899 -20.26 -6.37 -12.40
C ARG A 899 -19.00 -5.61 -11.99
N PHE A 900 -18.02 -6.32 -11.45
CA PHE A 900 -16.85 -5.72 -10.82
C PHE A 900 -15.82 -5.21 -11.85
N CYS A 901 -15.60 -5.91 -12.97
CA CYS A 901 -14.74 -5.35 -14.01
C CYS A 901 -15.39 -4.17 -14.75
N SER A 902 -16.73 -4.12 -14.81
CA SER A 902 -17.50 -3.07 -15.48
C SER A 902 -16.94 -2.78 -16.89
N THR A 903 -16.77 -3.81 -17.74
CA THR A 903 -15.97 -3.80 -18.98
C THR A 903 -16.22 -2.59 -19.89
N LEU A 904 -17.45 -2.10 -20.01
CA LEU A 904 -17.80 -0.93 -20.83
C LEU A 904 -18.37 0.21 -19.97
N PRO A 905 -17.54 0.91 -19.17
CA PRO A 905 -17.97 1.65 -17.97
C PRO A 905 -18.83 2.89 -18.25
N LEU A 906 -18.67 3.50 -19.43
CA LEU A 906 -19.47 4.65 -19.90
C LEU A 906 -20.47 4.30 -21.01
N SER A 907 -20.61 3.00 -21.32
CA SER A 907 -21.29 2.47 -22.50
C SER A 907 -20.78 3.07 -23.82
N VAL A 908 -21.48 2.79 -24.93
CA VAL A 908 -21.32 3.55 -26.18
C VAL A 908 -22.20 4.79 -26.10
N TYR A 909 -21.66 5.98 -26.35
CA TYR A 909 -22.38 7.24 -26.15
C TYR A 909 -23.65 7.37 -27.01
N HIS A 910 -24.64 8.08 -26.48
CA HIS A 910 -25.96 8.28 -27.07
C HIS A 910 -26.20 9.75 -27.43
N ALA A 911 -27.27 10.00 -28.19
CA ALA A 911 -27.83 11.34 -28.36
C ALA A 911 -29.36 11.33 -28.29
N THR A 912 -29.94 12.47 -27.90
CA THR A 912 -31.40 12.64 -27.88
C THR A 912 -31.98 12.80 -29.29
N THR A 913 -33.01 12.03 -29.62
CA THR A 913 -33.63 12.02 -30.97
C THR A 913 -34.62 13.18 -31.20
N LYS A 914 -35.09 13.78 -30.11
CA LYS A 914 -35.99 14.93 -30.02
C LYS A 914 -35.74 15.68 -28.70
N ASP A 915 -36.38 16.82 -28.50
CA ASP A 915 -36.46 17.44 -27.17
C ASP A 915 -37.23 16.51 -26.21
N THR A 916 -36.70 16.32 -25.01
CA THR A 916 -37.29 15.44 -23.98
C THR A 916 -37.03 15.99 -22.57
N GLU A 917 -37.57 15.32 -21.56
CA GLU A 917 -37.36 15.63 -20.15
C GLU A 917 -36.93 14.38 -19.39
N LEU A 918 -36.03 14.51 -18.41
CA LEU A 918 -35.55 13.41 -17.57
C LEU A 918 -35.37 13.91 -16.14
N GLN A 919 -36.06 13.32 -15.17
CA GLN A 919 -35.99 13.72 -13.74
C GLN A 919 -36.15 15.24 -13.50
N GLY A 920 -37.02 15.91 -14.27
CA GLY A 920 -37.27 17.36 -14.21
C GLY A 920 -36.32 18.24 -15.03
N TYR A 921 -35.26 17.66 -15.61
CA TYR A 921 -34.36 18.38 -16.52
C TYR A 921 -34.84 18.28 -17.97
N ARG A 922 -35.00 19.42 -18.64
CA ARG A 922 -35.24 19.46 -20.10
C ARG A 922 -33.93 19.26 -20.85
N ILE A 923 -33.92 18.33 -21.80
CA ILE A 923 -32.75 17.96 -22.59
C ILE A 923 -33.11 18.17 -24.08
N PRO A 924 -32.50 19.16 -24.77
CA PRO A 924 -32.75 19.42 -26.19
C PRO A 924 -32.36 18.24 -27.09
N LYS A 925 -32.93 18.16 -28.29
CA LYS A 925 -32.53 17.25 -29.38
C LYS A 925 -31.03 17.38 -29.70
N GLY A 926 -30.40 16.25 -30.01
CA GLY A 926 -28.98 16.19 -30.41
C GLY A 926 -28.00 16.35 -29.25
N THR A 927 -28.47 16.45 -28.01
CA THR A 927 -27.61 16.50 -26.82
C THR A 927 -26.92 15.16 -26.63
N LEU A 928 -25.60 15.18 -26.44
CA LEU A 928 -24.78 13.99 -26.11
C LEU A 928 -25.17 13.45 -24.73
N VAL A 929 -25.38 12.14 -24.61
CA VAL A 929 -25.77 11.46 -23.37
C VAL A 929 -24.82 10.29 -23.10
N ILE A 930 -24.26 10.25 -21.88
CA ILE A 930 -23.29 9.25 -21.44
C ILE A 930 -23.87 8.44 -20.27
N GLN A 931 -23.88 7.11 -20.40
CA GLN A 931 -24.37 6.19 -19.38
C GLN A 931 -23.22 5.79 -18.44
N ASN A 932 -23.17 6.31 -17.22
CA ASN A 932 -22.17 5.85 -16.25
C ASN A 932 -22.60 4.48 -15.66
N LEU A 933 -22.40 3.40 -16.42
CA LEU A 933 -22.78 2.04 -16.01
C LEU A 933 -22.03 1.59 -14.75
N SER A 934 -20.78 2.03 -14.55
CA SER A 934 -20.06 1.77 -13.29
C SER A 934 -20.79 2.33 -12.06
N SER A 935 -21.49 3.48 -12.18
CA SER A 935 -22.29 4.03 -11.08
C SER A 935 -23.56 3.24 -10.73
N VAL A 936 -23.90 2.25 -11.55
CA VAL A 936 -25.01 1.30 -11.37
C VAL A 936 -24.49 -0.02 -10.79
N LEU A 937 -23.43 -0.57 -11.40
CA LEU A 937 -22.78 -1.82 -10.99
C LEU A 937 -22.11 -1.75 -9.61
N TYR A 938 -21.94 -0.54 -9.07
CA TYR A 938 -21.43 -0.23 -7.73
C TYR A 938 -22.43 0.56 -6.86
N GLU A 939 -23.73 0.54 -7.17
CA GLU A 939 -24.73 1.33 -6.44
C GLU A 939 -25.10 0.73 -5.07
N GLU A 940 -24.79 1.45 -3.99
CA GLU A 940 -25.20 1.10 -2.62
C GLU A 940 -26.71 0.83 -2.54
N GLY A 941 -27.11 -0.25 -1.85
CA GLY A 941 -28.51 -0.66 -1.75
C GLY A 941 -29.08 -1.34 -3.00
N GLN A 942 -28.27 -1.60 -4.04
CA GLN A 942 -28.60 -2.52 -5.14
C GLN A 942 -27.78 -3.82 -5.11
N TRP A 943 -26.71 -3.84 -4.31
CA TRP A 943 -25.77 -4.95 -4.15
C TRP A 943 -25.56 -5.23 -2.66
N LYS A 944 -25.33 -6.49 -2.28
CA LYS A 944 -25.01 -6.87 -0.89
C LYS A 944 -23.61 -6.38 -0.51
N PHE A 945 -22.66 -6.57 -1.43
CA PHE A 945 -21.26 -6.23 -1.31
C PHE A 945 -20.86 -5.34 -2.50
N PRO A 946 -21.19 -4.04 -2.50
CA PRO A 946 -20.99 -3.18 -3.68
C PRO A 946 -19.52 -2.98 -4.05
N HIS A 947 -18.60 -3.01 -3.08
CA HIS A 947 -17.19 -2.65 -3.27
C HIS A 947 -16.19 -3.82 -3.17
N GLU A 948 -16.68 -5.04 -2.98
CA GLU A 948 -15.89 -6.27 -2.91
C GLU A 948 -16.28 -7.19 -4.07
N PHE A 949 -15.38 -8.08 -4.50
CA PHE A 949 -15.70 -9.15 -5.45
C PHE A 949 -16.33 -10.32 -4.67
N ASN A 950 -17.65 -10.41 -4.66
CA ASN A 950 -18.38 -11.42 -3.90
C ASN A 950 -19.58 -11.99 -4.71
N PRO A 951 -19.51 -13.26 -5.18
CA PRO A 951 -20.58 -13.90 -5.94
C PRO A 951 -21.92 -14.00 -5.21
N ASP A 952 -21.95 -13.96 -3.87
CA ASP A 952 -23.20 -13.99 -3.11
C ASP A 952 -24.05 -12.73 -3.35
N ASN A 953 -23.54 -11.70 -4.05
CA ASN A 953 -24.32 -10.61 -4.67
C ASN A 953 -25.42 -11.13 -5.63
N PHE A 954 -25.24 -12.31 -6.23
CA PHE A 954 -26.13 -12.91 -7.23
C PHE A 954 -26.84 -14.17 -6.73
N LEU A 955 -26.82 -14.45 -5.43
CA LEU A 955 -27.43 -15.65 -4.84
C LEU A 955 -28.46 -15.26 -3.77
N ASN A 956 -29.59 -15.97 -3.71
CA ASN A 956 -30.51 -15.86 -2.58
C ASN A 956 -30.03 -16.71 -1.38
N ASP A 957 -30.77 -16.69 -0.27
CA ASP A 957 -30.42 -17.43 0.96
C ASP A 957 -30.52 -18.96 0.79
N GLN A 958 -31.06 -19.44 -0.34
CA GLN A 958 -31.16 -20.84 -0.73
C GLN A 958 -30.00 -21.26 -1.68
N GLY A 959 -29.15 -20.33 -2.10
CA GLY A 959 -28.07 -20.57 -3.07
C GLY A 959 -28.51 -20.58 -4.53
N GLU A 960 -29.72 -20.13 -4.84
CA GLU A 960 -30.25 -20.01 -6.20
C GLU A 960 -29.85 -18.67 -6.84
N LEU A 961 -29.67 -18.66 -8.16
CA LEU A 961 -29.22 -17.48 -8.91
C LEU A 961 -30.32 -16.40 -9.01
N GLN A 962 -30.05 -15.24 -8.40
CA GLN A 962 -30.91 -14.06 -8.43
C GLN A 962 -30.18 -12.89 -9.12
N GLN A 963 -30.79 -12.28 -10.14
CA GLN A 963 -30.22 -11.12 -10.85
C GLN A 963 -30.85 -9.81 -10.37
N PRO A 964 -30.08 -8.87 -9.77
CA PRO A 964 -30.60 -7.56 -9.38
C PRO A 964 -30.99 -6.68 -10.57
N GLU A 965 -31.97 -5.78 -10.39
CA GLU A 965 -32.43 -4.81 -11.42
C GLU A 965 -31.34 -3.85 -11.92
N ALA A 966 -30.25 -3.72 -11.16
CA ALA A 966 -29.04 -2.96 -11.47
C ALA A 966 -28.02 -3.72 -12.34
N PHE A 967 -28.21 -5.03 -12.57
CA PHE A 967 -27.29 -5.84 -13.36
C PHE A 967 -27.47 -5.58 -14.87
N MET A 968 -26.75 -4.61 -15.40
CA MET A 968 -26.81 -4.21 -16.81
C MET A 968 -25.45 -4.10 -17.51
N PRO A 969 -24.58 -5.14 -17.45
CA PRO A 969 -23.27 -5.12 -18.13
C PRO A 969 -23.39 -4.97 -19.65
N PHE A 970 -24.50 -5.41 -20.23
CA PHE A 970 -24.83 -5.28 -21.66
C PHE A 970 -25.64 -4.00 -22.01
N SER A 971 -25.79 -3.07 -21.06
CA SER A 971 -26.76 -1.95 -21.09
C SER A 971 -28.21 -2.45 -21.26
N VAL A 972 -29.16 -1.55 -21.53
CA VAL A 972 -30.61 -1.83 -21.59
C VAL A 972 -31.29 -1.12 -22.77
N GLY A 973 -32.52 -1.56 -23.08
CA GLY A 973 -33.35 -0.95 -24.12
C GLY A 973 -32.96 -1.32 -25.55
N PRO A 974 -33.49 -0.62 -26.58
CA PRO A 974 -33.33 -0.99 -27.99
C PRO A 974 -31.86 -1.09 -28.48
N ARG A 975 -30.94 -0.41 -27.79
CA ARG A 975 -29.51 -0.34 -28.10
C ARG A 975 -28.65 -1.28 -27.23
N MET A 976 -29.25 -2.13 -26.38
CA MET A 976 -28.52 -3.15 -25.60
C MET A 976 -27.63 -4.03 -26.50
N CYS A 977 -26.62 -4.68 -25.92
CA CYS A 977 -25.63 -5.46 -26.68
C CYS A 977 -26.30 -6.43 -27.67
N LEU A 978 -25.79 -6.46 -28.90
CA LEU A 978 -26.31 -7.35 -29.95
C LEU A 978 -25.84 -8.80 -29.75
N GLY A 979 -24.62 -8.96 -29.22
CA GLY A 979 -23.97 -10.25 -29.01
C GLY A 979 -24.17 -10.88 -27.61
N GLU A 980 -25.09 -10.39 -26.77
CA GLU A 980 -25.25 -10.87 -25.38
C GLU A 980 -25.35 -12.40 -25.27
N GLY A 981 -26.16 -13.04 -26.12
CA GLY A 981 -26.32 -14.50 -26.10
C GLY A 981 -25.04 -15.26 -26.46
N LEU A 982 -24.22 -14.72 -27.35
CA LEU A 982 -22.92 -15.30 -27.72
C LEU A 982 -21.92 -15.09 -26.57
N ALA A 983 -21.78 -13.86 -26.07
CA ALA A 983 -20.85 -13.53 -25.00
C ALA A 983 -21.14 -14.31 -23.70
N ARG A 984 -22.40 -14.54 -23.35
CA ARG A 984 -22.79 -15.39 -22.20
C ARG A 984 -22.42 -16.87 -22.42
N MET A 985 -22.56 -17.38 -23.64
CA MET A 985 -22.17 -18.74 -24.00
C MET A 985 -20.66 -18.93 -23.98
N GLU A 986 -19.92 -17.99 -24.57
CA GLU A 986 -18.46 -17.98 -24.60
C GLU A 986 -17.87 -17.89 -23.18
N LEU A 987 -18.29 -16.91 -22.37
CA LEU A 987 -17.83 -16.76 -20.99
C LEU A 987 -18.08 -18.02 -20.15
N PHE A 988 -19.22 -18.68 -20.31
CA PHE A 988 -19.54 -19.90 -19.58
C PHE A 988 -18.65 -21.07 -20.04
N LEU A 989 -18.63 -21.39 -21.33
CA LEU A 989 -17.91 -22.55 -21.86
C LEU A 989 -16.39 -22.43 -21.69
N VAL A 990 -15.82 -21.23 -21.88
CA VAL A 990 -14.39 -20.95 -21.65
C VAL A 990 -14.05 -21.17 -20.17
N LEU A 991 -14.73 -20.47 -19.26
CA LEU A 991 -14.35 -20.49 -17.84
C LEU A 991 -14.61 -21.85 -17.18
N VAL A 992 -15.71 -22.53 -17.51
CA VAL A 992 -16.00 -23.88 -17.00
C VAL A 992 -14.95 -24.89 -17.46
N THR A 993 -14.59 -24.89 -18.74
CA THR A 993 -13.62 -25.87 -19.28
C THR A 993 -12.21 -25.61 -18.74
N LEU A 994 -11.81 -24.34 -18.63
CA LEU A 994 -10.50 -23.98 -18.06
C LEU A 994 -10.42 -24.27 -16.55
N LEU A 995 -11.47 -24.01 -15.76
CA LEU A 995 -11.49 -24.37 -14.33
C LEU A 995 -11.56 -25.89 -14.12
N ARG A 996 -12.20 -26.65 -15.03
CA ARG A 996 -12.20 -28.11 -15.00
C ARG A 996 -10.78 -28.67 -15.18
N ARG A 997 -9.98 -28.10 -16.10
CA ARG A 997 -8.63 -28.58 -16.43
C ARG A 997 -7.51 -27.99 -15.59
N PHE A 998 -7.63 -26.75 -15.10
CA PHE A 998 -6.53 -26.02 -14.49
C PHE A 998 -6.89 -25.40 -13.13
N GLN A 999 -5.90 -25.41 -12.24
CA GLN A 999 -5.82 -24.50 -11.09
C GLN A 999 -5.11 -23.22 -11.53
N PHE A 1000 -5.74 -22.07 -11.28
CA PHE A 1000 -5.16 -20.75 -11.56
C PHE A 1000 -4.39 -20.26 -10.33
N ILE A 1001 -3.12 -19.89 -10.49
CA ILE A 1001 -2.21 -19.62 -9.37
C ILE A 1001 -1.49 -18.28 -9.57
N TRP A 1002 -1.54 -17.42 -8.55
CA TRP A 1002 -0.74 -16.21 -8.49
C TRP A 1002 0.72 -16.53 -8.11
N PRO A 1003 1.75 -16.07 -8.85
CA PRO A 1003 3.15 -16.34 -8.52
C PRO A 1003 3.60 -15.52 -7.30
N GLU A 1004 4.38 -16.13 -6.40
CA GLU A 1004 4.87 -15.45 -5.19
C GLU A 1004 5.94 -14.38 -5.48
N ASP A 1005 6.66 -14.52 -6.60
CA ASP A 1005 7.82 -13.69 -6.99
C ASP A 1005 7.45 -12.37 -7.67
N VAL A 1006 6.24 -12.24 -8.23
CA VAL A 1006 5.78 -11.03 -8.94
C VAL A 1006 5.19 -9.95 -8.03
N GLY A 1007 5.04 -10.23 -6.73
CA GLY A 1007 4.46 -9.30 -5.74
C GLY A 1007 2.93 -9.28 -5.74
N PRO A 1008 2.29 -8.35 -5.00
CA PRO A 1008 0.83 -8.33 -4.84
C PRO A 1008 0.09 -7.94 -6.14
N PRO A 1009 -1.12 -8.47 -6.39
CA PRO A 1009 -1.91 -8.14 -7.58
C PRO A 1009 -2.30 -6.66 -7.66
N ASP A 1010 -2.14 -6.05 -8.84
CA ASP A 1010 -2.51 -4.67 -9.10
C ASP A 1010 -3.90 -4.59 -9.74
N PHE A 1011 -4.93 -4.49 -8.89
CA PHE A 1011 -6.34 -4.40 -9.28
C PHE A 1011 -6.73 -3.10 -10.04
N THR A 1012 -5.78 -2.20 -10.34
CA THR A 1012 -6.10 -0.97 -11.07
C THR A 1012 -6.36 -1.27 -12.56
N PRO A 1013 -7.58 -1.03 -13.08
CA PRO A 1013 -7.86 -1.27 -14.49
C PRO A 1013 -7.10 -0.30 -15.40
N LEU A 1014 -6.68 -0.80 -16.57
CA LEU A 1014 -6.33 0.03 -17.72
C LEU A 1014 -7.62 0.49 -18.38
N PHE A 1015 -7.80 1.81 -18.44
CA PHE A 1015 -9.00 2.45 -18.94
C PHE A 1015 -8.83 2.87 -20.40
N GLY A 1016 -9.62 2.27 -21.30
CA GLY A 1016 -9.77 2.67 -22.69
C GLY A 1016 -11.23 2.97 -23.04
N VAL A 1017 -11.72 2.52 -24.19
CA VAL A 1017 -13.17 2.39 -24.44
C VAL A 1017 -13.74 1.32 -23.50
N THR A 1018 -13.05 0.18 -23.49
CA THR A 1018 -13.18 -0.92 -22.54
C THR A 1018 -12.27 -0.73 -21.32
N GLN A 1019 -12.54 -1.48 -20.26
CA GLN A 1019 -11.55 -1.74 -19.20
C GLN A 1019 -10.83 -3.06 -19.48
N ALA A 1020 -9.54 -3.10 -19.18
CA ALA A 1020 -8.70 -4.29 -19.19
C ALA A 1020 -7.91 -4.38 -17.87
N PRO A 1021 -7.55 -5.57 -17.36
CA PRO A 1021 -6.56 -5.66 -16.30
C PRO A 1021 -5.19 -5.19 -16.83
N LYS A 1022 -4.30 -4.72 -15.94
CA LYS A 1022 -2.90 -4.50 -16.30
C LYS A 1022 -2.25 -5.84 -16.71
N PRO A 1023 -1.29 -5.86 -17.64
CA PRO A 1023 -0.51 -7.06 -17.95
C PRO A 1023 0.01 -7.74 -16.68
N PHE A 1024 -0.48 -8.95 -16.44
CA PHE A 1024 -0.19 -9.76 -15.26
C PHE A 1024 0.40 -11.10 -15.69
N SER A 1025 1.12 -11.76 -14.78
CA SER A 1025 1.70 -13.07 -15.00
C SER A 1025 1.12 -14.05 -13.99
N MET A 1026 0.68 -15.22 -14.46
CA MET A 1026 0.06 -16.25 -13.64
C MET A 1026 0.45 -17.66 -14.10
N VAL A 1027 0.31 -18.63 -13.21
CA VAL A 1027 0.55 -20.05 -13.50
C VAL A 1027 -0.79 -20.75 -13.71
N PHE A 1028 -0.88 -21.50 -14.82
CA PHE A 1028 -1.93 -22.49 -15.03
C PHE A 1028 -1.33 -23.87 -14.73
N ARG A 1029 -1.79 -24.50 -13.65
CA ARG A 1029 -1.37 -25.86 -13.26
C ARG A 1029 -2.47 -26.85 -13.65
N PRO A 1030 -2.19 -27.91 -14.42
CA PRO A 1030 -3.17 -28.97 -14.66
C PRO A 1030 -3.72 -29.56 -13.36
N ARG A 1031 -5.02 -29.89 -13.34
CA ARG A 1031 -5.67 -30.58 -12.23
C ARG A 1031 -5.57 -32.09 -12.46
N ASP A 1032 -5.07 -32.83 -11.47
CA ASP A 1032 -5.13 -34.29 -11.47
C ASP A 1032 -6.59 -34.74 -11.39
N SER A 1033 -7.07 -35.43 -12.42
CA SER A 1033 -8.48 -35.79 -12.59
C SER A 1033 -8.89 -37.04 -11.80
N HIS A 1034 -8.52 -37.16 -10.51
CA HIS A 1034 -9.12 -38.08 -9.53
C HIS A 1034 -8.72 -37.75 -8.06
N THR A 1035 -9.53 -36.95 -7.36
CA THR A 1035 -9.64 -36.94 -5.87
C THR A 1035 -11.06 -36.57 -5.46
#